data_AF-A0AAU7IVI7-F1
#
_entry.id   AF-A0AAU7IVI7-F1
#
_cell.length_a   1.000
_cell.length_b   1.000
_cell.length_c   1.000
_cell.angle_alpha   90.00
_cell.angle_beta   90.00
_cell.angle_gamma   90.00
#
_symmetry.space_group_name_H-M   'P 1'
#
loop_
_entity.id
_entity.type
_entity.pdbx_description
1 polymer ?
#
loop_
_entity_poly.entity_id
_entity_poly.type
_entity_poly.pdbx_seq_one_letter_code
_entity_poly.pdbx_strand_id
1 'polypeptide(L)'
;MANGWTGNILRINLTTGNITHEDSSKFKKFIGGMGFGYKIMYDEVPPGTMPFDEGNKLVFATGPLTGSGAPCSSRVNITSLSTFTKGNLVVDAHMGGFFAAQMKFAGYDAIIIEGKSASPVWINIKDDKVSIEKADFLWGKGTRATTEEICRITSPETCVAAIGQAGENLVPLSCMINSRNHSGGAGTGAVMGSKNLKAIAVEGTKGVNIADRKEMKRLNDYMMTELIGANNNHVVPSTPQAWAEYSSPNSRWTARKGLFWGAAEGGPIETGEIPPGNQNTVGFRTYKSVFDLGPAAEKYTVKMSGCHSCPIRCMSQLNVPRVKDFGVPSTGGNTCVANFVHTTIFPNGPKDFDDKDDGRVVGNLIGLNLFDDYGIWCNYGQLHRDFTYCYSKGVFKRVLPAEEYAEIRWDQLEAGDPNFIKDFYYRLAHRVGELSHLADGSYAIAERWDLGEEYWGYAKNKLWSPFGFPVHHANEASAQVGAITNCMFNRDCMTHTHINFIGSGLPLKLQREVAGELFGSQDAYDETKNYTPINAAKIKYAKWTLLKVCLHNAVTLCNWVWPMTVSPLKSRNYRGDLDLEAKFFQAVTGDETTQASLDLAAERIFTLHRAYTVKLMQTKDMRNEHDLICSWVFDKDPKIPVFTEGTDKMDREDMRLSLTMFYQEMGWDPELGCPTRETLNRLGLEDVAADLAAQDLLPA
;
A
#
# COMPACT_ATOMS: atom_id res chain seq x y z
N MET A 1 -8.23 20.99 -24.10
CA MET A 1 -8.41 20.34 -22.79
C MET A 1 -7.69 19.00 -22.86
N ALA A 2 -6.79 18.71 -21.93
CA ALA A 2 -6.18 17.38 -21.88
C ALA A 2 -7.27 16.40 -21.41
N ASN A 3 -7.56 15.35 -22.18
CA ASN A 3 -8.46 14.30 -21.67
C ASN A 3 -7.72 13.49 -20.59
N GLY A 4 -8.44 12.86 -19.68
CA GLY A 4 -7.86 12.18 -18.51
C GLY A 4 -7.35 13.14 -17.43
N TRP A 5 -6.45 14.07 -17.76
CA TRP A 5 -6.00 15.14 -16.86
C TRP A 5 -7.03 16.25 -16.70
N THR A 6 -7.00 16.91 -15.55
CA THR A 6 -7.81 18.11 -15.30
C THR A 6 -7.07 19.38 -15.72
N GLY A 7 -5.73 19.35 -15.70
CA GLY A 7 -4.87 20.49 -16.00
C GLY A 7 -4.53 21.35 -14.78
N ASN A 8 -5.03 21.02 -13.58
CA ASN A 8 -4.88 21.88 -12.40
C ASN A 8 -4.20 21.17 -11.22
N ILE A 9 -3.33 21.91 -10.55
CA ILE A 9 -2.81 21.61 -9.22
C ILE A 9 -3.37 22.65 -8.27
N LEU A 10 -3.95 22.22 -7.17
CA LEU A 10 -4.39 23.07 -6.07
C LEU A 10 -3.28 23.14 -5.02
N ARG A 11 -2.79 24.33 -4.70
CA ARG A 11 -1.81 24.55 -3.63
C ARG A 11 -2.47 25.29 -2.48
N ILE A 12 -2.29 24.78 -1.28
CA ILE A 12 -2.88 25.31 -0.05
C ILE A 12 -1.77 25.50 0.97
N ASN A 13 -1.49 26.76 1.29
CA ASN A 13 -0.51 27.13 2.30
C ASN A 13 -1.21 27.45 3.63
N LEU A 14 -1.02 26.59 4.61
CA LEU A 14 -1.72 26.69 5.90
C LEU A 14 -1.17 27.80 6.81
N THR A 15 0.08 28.24 6.58
CA THR A 15 0.68 29.35 7.33
C THR A 15 0.12 30.69 6.87
N THR A 16 0.01 30.90 5.56
CA THR A 16 -0.44 32.18 4.97
C THR A 16 -1.95 32.23 4.69
N GLY A 17 -2.60 31.07 4.62
CA GLY A 17 -3.99 30.94 4.19
C GLY A 17 -4.18 31.03 2.66
N ASN A 18 -3.09 31.12 1.90
CA ASN A 18 -3.16 31.25 0.44
C ASN A 18 -3.63 29.94 -0.21
N ILE A 19 -4.55 30.08 -1.16
CA ILE A 19 -5.04 29.00 -2.02
C ILE A 19 -4.77 29.44 -3.46
N THR A 20 -3.94 28.68 -4.18
CA THR A 20 -3.55 29.00 -5.55
C THR A 20 -3.70 27.80 -6.47
N HIS A 21 -3.74 28.09 -7.77
CA HIS A 21 -3.83 27.10 -8.83
C HIS A 21 -2.59 27.17 -9.71
N GLU A 22 -2.10 26.00 -10.11
CA GLU A 22 -0.99 25.87 -11.06
C GLU A 22 -1.38 24.93 -12.20
N ASP A 23 -0.79 25.13 -13.38
CA ASP A 23 -0.95 24.22 -14.51
C ASP A 23 -0.21 22.90 -14.25
N SER A 24 -0.94 21.78 -14.29
CA SER A 24 -0.38 20.44 -14.10
C SER A 24 0.39 19.94 -15.32
N SER A 25 0.20 20.56 -16.50
CA SER A 25 0.79 20.10 -17.76
C SER A 25 2.33 20.12 -17.74
N LYS A 26 2.94 20.99 -16.93
CA LYS A 26 4.41 21.07 -16.74
C LYS A 26 5.02 19.77 -16.22
N PHE A 27 4.23 18.93 -15.55
CA PHE A 27 4.66 17.64 -15.03
C PHE A 27 4.22 16.44 -15.88
N LYS A 28 3.51 16.65 -17.00
CA LYS A 28 2.90 15.57 -17.82
C LYS A 28 3.91 14.48 -18.24
N LYS A 29 5.21 14.80 -18.39
CA LYS A 29 6.28 13.80 -18.66
C LYS A 29 6.45 12.73 -17.56
N PHE A 30 5.91 12.99 -16.38
CA PHE A 30 5.85 12.09 -15.23
C PHE A 30 4.47 11.44 -15.04
N ILE A 31 3.58 11.56 -16.02
CA ILE A 31 2.23 10.99 -16.08
C ILE A 31 1.27 11.56 -15.03
N GLY A 32 1.55 11.43 -13.73
CA GLY A 32 0.63 11.75 -12.65
C GLY A 32 1.09 11.09 -11.35
N GLY A 33 0.21 11.06 -10.36
CA GLY A 33 0.37 10.25 -9.14
C GLY A 33 1.77 10.33 -8.53
N MET A 34 2.41 9.17 -8.36
CA MET A 34 3.79 9.05 -7.86
C MET A 34 4.80 9.94 -8.59
N GLY A 35 4.70 10.06 -9.91
CA GLY A 35 5.61 10.88 -10.70
C GLY A 35 5.49 12.38 -10.39
N PHE A 36 4.27 12.88 -10.24
CA PHE A 36 4.05 14.28 -9.80
C PHE A 36 4.56 14.48 -8.38
N GLY A 37 4.21 13.56 -7.47
CA GLY A 37 4.66 13.58 -6.08
C GLY A 37 6.17 13.68 -5.95
N TYR A 38 6.93 12.81 -6.62
CA TYR A 38 8.38 12.82 -6.55
C TYR A 38 9.02 14.04 -7.20
N LYS A 39 8.51 14.52 -8.35
CA LYS A 39 9.09 15.73 -8.96
C LYS A 39 8.88 16.97 -8.10
N ILE A 40 7.68 17.15 -7.55
CA ILE A 40 7.37 18.27 -6.65
C ILE A 40 8.26 18.21 -5.40
N MET A 41 8.40 17.04 -4.77
CA MET A 41 9.24 16.90 -3.58
C MET A 41 10.73 17.11 -3.89
N TYR A 42 11.25 16.58 -4.99
CA TYR A 42 12.64 16.77 -5.40
C TYR A 42 13.00 18.24 -5.62
N ASP A 43 12.08 18.99 -6.24
CA ASP A 43 12.27 20.40 -6.59
C ASP A 43 12.09 21.32 -5.38
N GLU A 44 11.16 21.01 -4.49
CA GLU A 44 10.69 21.97 -3.48
C GLU A 44 11.06 21.59 -2.03
N VAL A 45 11.55 20.38 -1.76
CA VAL A 45 11.90 19.92 -0.40
C VAL A 45 13.39 19.57 -0.30
N PRO A 46 14.23 20.46 0.28
CA PRO A 46 15.67 20.30 0.30
C PRO A 46 16.14 19.25 1.33
N PRO A 47 17.36 18.70 1.15
CA PRO A 47 18.02 17.86 2.15
C PRO A 47 18.06 18.53 3.53
N GLY A 48 17.94 17.72 4.59
CA GLY A 48 17.90 18.19 5.98
C GLY A 48 16.54 18.65 6.47
N THR A 49 15.52 18.75 5.61
CA THR A 49 14.12 18.96 6.04
C THR A 49 13.63 17.77 6.85
N MET A 50 13.02 18.02 8.01
CA MET A 50 12.45 16.96 8.86
C MET A 50 10.95 16.76 8.56
N PRO A 51 10.38 15.57 8.86
CA PRO A 51 8.98 15.25 8.50
C PRO A 51 7.93 16.21 9.08
N PHE A 52 8.21 16.82 10.23
CA PHE A 52 7.26 17.72 10.91
C PHE A 52 7.55 19.21 10.65
N ASP A 53 8.56 19.53 9.85
CA ASP A 53 8.86 20.91 9.50
C ASP A 53 7.80 21.51 8.58
N GLU A 54 7.67 22.83 8.62
CA GLU A 54 6.78 23.56 7.69
C GLU A 54 7.19 23.37 6.22
N GLY A 55 8.50 23.19 5.99
CA GLY A 55 9.08 22.94 4.66
C GLY A 55 8.73 21.58 4.07
N ASN A 56 8.34 20.59 4.88
CA ASN A 56 7.82 19.33 4.36
C ASN A 56 6.44 19.53 3.74
N LYS A 57 6.09 18.73 2.73
CA LYS A 57 4.82 18.81 2.01
C LYS A 57 4.04 17.50 2.08
N LEU A 58 2.72 17.60 1.96
CA LEU A 58 1.86 16.46 1.61
C LEU A 58 1.35 16.69 0.18
N VAL A 59 1.80 15.84 -0.74
CA VAL A 59 1.39 15.93 -2.16
C VAL A 59 0.42 14.79 -2.47
N PHE A 60 -0.86 15.11 -2.59
CA PHE A 60 -1.90 14.20 -3.04
C PHE A 60 -1.98 14.30 -4.56
N ALA A 61 -1.63 13.24 -5.28
CA ALA A 61 -1.59 13.24 -6.74
C ALA A 61 -2.37 12.07 -7.33
N THR A 62 -3.02 12.32 -8.46
CA THR A 62 -3.78 11.35 -9.24
C THR A 62 -3.21 11.18 -10.64
N GLY A 63 -3.60 10.10 -11.30
CA GLY A 63 -3.24 9.83 -12.68
C GLY A 63 -4.32 10.21 -13.69
N PRO A 64 -4.04 10.12 -14.99
CA PRO A 64 -5.03 10.37 -16.04
C PRO A 64 -6.18 9.36 -16.04
N LEU A 65 -5.98 8.13 -15.55
CA LEU A 65 -7.01 7.11 -15.52
C LEU A 65 -7.99 7.27 -14.34
N THR A 66 -7.61 8.02 -13.31
CA THR A 66 -8.43 8.17 -12.11
C THR A 66 -9.82 8.71 -12.45
N GLY A 67 -10.88 8.06 -11.98
CA GLY A 67 -12.26 8.54 -12.19
C GLY A 67 -12.78 8.41 -13.63
N SER A 68 -12.00 7.85 -14.55
CA SER A 68 -12.40 7.63 -15.96
C SER A 68 -13.36 6.46 -16.16
N GLY A 69 -13.44 5.54 -15.19
CA GLY A 69 -14.21 4.31 -15.32
C GLY A 69 -13.39 3.09 -15.76
N ALA A 70 -12.09 3.24 -16.03
CA ALA A 70 -11.19 2.10 -16.20
C ALA A 70 -11.19 1.22 -14.91
N PRO A 71 -11.10 -0.11 -14.98
CA PRO A 71 -11.31 -0.95 -13.81
C PRO A 71 -10.19 -0.75 -12.78
N CYS A 72 -10.58 -0.51 -11.54
CA CYS A 72 -9.67 -0.23 -10.42
C CYS A 72 -8.85 1.08 -10.53
N SER A 73 -9.43 2.13 -11.11
CA SER A 73 -8.81 3.46 -11.31
C SER A 73 -9.26 4.53 -10.31
N SER A 74 -9.08 4.27 -9.01
CA SER A 74 -9.39 5.28 -7.98
C SER A 74 -8.45 5.19 -6.80
N ARG A 75 -7.17 5.34 -7.09
CA ARG A 75 -6.13 5.46 -6.09
C ARG A 75 -5.59 6.88 -6.07
N VAL A 76 -5.16 7.34 -4.90
CA VAL A 76 -4.38 8.57 -4.75
C VAL A 76 -3.01 8.19 -4.21
N ASN A 77 -1.99 8.76 -4.82
CA ASN A 77 -0.62 8.71 -4.33
C ASN A 77 -0.38 9.90 -3.40
N ILE A 78 0.14 9.66 -2.21
CA ILE A 78 0.41 10.69 -1.20
C ILE A 78 1.90 10.66 -0.91
N THR A 79 2.67 11.63 -1.40
CA THR A 79 4.13 11.70 -1.18
C THR A 79 4.47 12.68 -0.07
N SER A 80 5.40 12.28 0.81
CA SER A 80 5.97 13.11 1.88
C SER A 80 7.32 12.54 2.36
N LEU A 81 7.91 13.12 3.40
CA LEU A 81 9.03 12.53 4.12
C LEU A 81 8.56 11.52 5.17
N SER A 82 9.28 10.40 5.31
CA SER A 82 8.95 9.32 6.24
C SER A 82 9.13 9.77 7.69
N THR A 83 8.18 9.38 8.54
CA THR A 83 8.23 9.65 9.99
C THR A 83 8.82 8.51 10.81
N PHE A 84 8.94 7.31 10.21
CA PHE A 84 9.15 6.05 10.95
C PHE A 84 10.36 5.23 10.48
N THR A 85 10.94 5.59 9.34
CA THR A 85 12.14 4.92 8.81
C THR A 85 13.39 5.73 9.10
N LYS A 86 14.54 5.03 9.17
CA LYS A 86 15.85 5.68 9.31
C LYS A 86 16.07 6.73 8.20
N GLY A 87 16.54 7.91 8.57
CA GLY A 87 16.91 8.97 7.63
C GLY A 87 15.74 9.78 7.08
N ASN A 88 14.48 9.49 7.47
CA ASN A 88 13.29 10.29 7.13
C ASN A 88 13.13 10.56 5.62
N LEU A 89 13.51 9.59 4.80
CA LEU A 89 13.60 9.75 3.36
C LEU A 89 12.21 9.88 2.72
N VAL A 90 12.18 10.30 1.45
CA VAL A 90 10.93 10.43 0.69
C VAL A 90 10.18 9.10 0.63
N VAL A 91 8.88 9.10 0.92
CA VAL A 91 8.02 7.93 0.81
C VAL A 91 6.69 8.34 0.19
N ASP A 92 6.00 7.38 -0.41
CA ASP A 92 4.61 7.54 -0.80
C ASP A 92 3.70 6.56 -0.07
N ALA A 93 2.45 6.96 0.10
CA ALA A 93 1.34 6.10 0.50
C ALA A 93 0.32 6.03 -0.65
N HIS A 94 -0.32 4.88 -0.80
CA HIS A 94 -1.34 4.68 -1.82
C HIS A 94 -2.69 4.37 -1.17
N MET A 95 -3.61 5.33 -1.25
CA MET A 95 -4.92 5.24 -0.61
C MET A 95 -6.02 4.97 -1.64
N GLY A 96 -6.91 4.04 -1.35
CA GLY A 96 -8.07 3.72 -2.19
C GLY A 96 -9.34 4.46 -1.79
N GLY A 97 -10.48 3.87 -2.13
CA GLY A 97 -11.81 4.39 -1.81
C GLY A 97 -12.34 5.28 -2.93
N PHE A 98 -12.91 6.42 -2.57
CA PHE A 98 -13.56 7.36 -3.50
C PHE A 98 -12.87 8.74 -3.56
N PHE A 99 -11.88 9.00 -2.70
CA PHE A 99 -11.27 10.33 -2.54
C PHE A 99 -10.59 10.80 -3.82
N ALA A 100 -9.81 9.90 -4.45
CA ALA A 100 -9.13 10.18 -5.71
C ALA A 100 -10.11 10.53 -6.84
N ALA A 101 -11.24 9.82 -6.95
CA ALA A 101 -12.26 10.12 -7.95
C ALA A 101 -12.91 11.49 -7.67
N GLN A 102 -13.28 11.78 -6.42
CA GLN A 102 -13.83 13.07 -6.03
C GLN A 102 -12.86 14.22 -6.31
N MET A 103 -11.56 14.02 -6.07
CA MET A 103 -10.51 15.00 -6.39
C MET A 103 -10.45 15.32 -7.89
N LYS A 104 -10.52 14.30 -8.75
CA LYS A 104 -10.61 14.49 -10.20
C LYS A 104 -11.89 15.19 -10.62
N PHE A 105 -13.03 14.78 -10.05
CA PHE A 105 -14.32 15.37 -10.38
C PHE A 105 -14.43 16.83 -9.91
N ALA A 106 -13.70 17.22 -8.87
CA ALA A 106 -13.58 18.61 -8.45
C ALA A 106 -12.69 19.44 -9.40
N GLY A 107 -11.85 18.79 -10.21
CA GLY A 107 -11.06 19.43 -11.25
C GLY A 107 -9.57 19.50 -10.95
N TYR A 108 -9.03 18.61 -10.09
CA TYR A 108 -7.63 18.65 -9.66
C TYR A 108 -6.89 17.35 -9.97
N ASP A 109 -5.69 17.47 -10.54
CA ASP A 109 -4.74 16.36 -10.72
C ASP A 109 -3.88 16.17 -9.47
N ALA A 110 -3.60 17.25 -8.75
CA ALA A 110 -2.93 17.21 -7.46
C ALA A 110 -3.43 18.27 -6.48
N ILE A 111 -3.32 17.97 -5.18
CA ILE A 111 -3.48 18.89 -4.06
C ILE A 111 -2.17 18.89 -3.26
N ILE A 112 -1.57 20.06 -3.08
CA ILE A 112 -0.33 20.25 -2.32
C ILE A 112 -0.64 21.01 -1.04
N ILE A 113 -0.31 20.40 0.10
CA ILE A 113 -0.40 21.03 1.42
C ILE A 113 1.00 21.44 1.88
N GLU A 114 1.14 22.70 2.25
CA GLU A 114 2.40 23.29 2.74
C GLU A 114 2.16 24.22 3.94
N GLY A 115 3.23 24.58 4.64
CA GLY A 115 3.13 25.39 5.86
C GLY A 115 2.49 24.63 7.02
N LYS A 116 2.03 25.38 8.03
CA LYS A 116 1.38 24.90 9.24
C LYS A 116 0.37 25.94 9.73
N SER A 117 -0.85 25.51 10.04
CA SER A 117 -1.85 26.42 10.61
C SER A 117 -1.55 26.69 12.09
N ALA A 118 -1.88 27.89 12.56
CA ALA A 118 -1.73 28.26 13.97
C ALA A 118 -2.70 27.52 14.92
N SER A 119 -3.82 27.02 14.38
CA SER A 119 -4.85 26.26 15.11
C SER A 119 -5.38 25.12 14.25
N PRO A 120 -6.09 24.13 14.83
CA PRO A 120 -6.74 23.07 14.05
C PRO A 120 -7.63 23.60 12.93
N VAL A 121 -7.42 23.11 11.70
CA VAL A 121 -8.22 23.43 10.52
C VAL A 121 -8.62 22.18 9.73
N TRP A 122 -9.61 22.30 8.86
CA TRP A 122 -9.92 21.33 7.82
C TRP A 122 -10.11 22.05 6.48
N ILE A 123 -9.91 21.35 5.37
CA ILE A 123 -10.04 21.93 4.04
C ILE A 123 -11.34 21.44 3.42
N ASN A 124 -12.17 22.37 2.93
CA ASN A 124 -13.40 22.08 2.21
C ASN A 124 -13.24 22.40 0.72
N ILE A 125 -13.37 21.39 -0.13
CA ILE A 125 -13.26 21.49 -1.59
C ILE A 125 -14.60 21.07 -2.20
N LYS A 126 -15.29 22.03 -2.81
CA LYS A 126 -16.45 21.77 -3.66
C LYS A 126 -16.22 22.36 -5.04
N ASP A 127 -15.80 21.52 -5.97
CA ASP A 127 -15.34 21.94 -7.29
C ASP A 127 -14.30 23.09 -7.18
N ASP A 128 -14.62 24.28 -7.70
CA ASP A 128 -13.73 25.46 -7.69
C ASP A 128 -13.79 26.26 -6.37
N LYS A 129 -14.71 25.91 -5.45
CA LYS A 129 -14.82 26.55 -4.14
C LYS A 129 -13.94 25.81 -3.14
N VAL A 130 -12.85 26.45 -2.73
CA VAL A 130 -11.89 25.91 -1.76
C VAL A 130 -11.81 26.86 -0.57
N SER A 131 -11.84 26.30 0.64
CA SER A 131 -11.76 27.05 1.89
C SER A 131 -10.98 26.29 2.96
N ILE A 132 -10.31 27.03 3.83
CA ILE A 132 -9.67 26.53 5.05
C ILE A 132 -10.58 26.91 6.21
N GLU A 133 -11.16 25.91 6.85
CA GLU A 133 -12.19 26.06 7.88
C GLU A 133 -11.63 25.67 9.24
N LYS A 134 -12.17 26.25 10.32
CA LYS A 134 -11.75 25.89 11.69
C LYS A 134 -12.17 24.47 12.03
N ALA A 135 -11.32 23.74 12.74
CA ALA A 135 -11.56 22.36 13.14
C ALA A 135 -11.58 22.13 14.66
N ASP A 136 -11.76 23.18 15.48
CA ASP A 136 -11.81 23.04 16.95
C ASP A 136 -12.87 22.01 17.40
N PHE A 137 -14.00 21.94 16.70
CA PHE A 137 -15.09 20.99 16.98
C PHE A 137 -14.82 19.56 16.48
N LEU A 138 -13.73 19.34 15.75
CA LEU A 138 -13.31 18.05 15.20
C LEU A 138 -12.04 17.51 15.88
N TRP A 139 -11.16 18.40 16.33
CA TRP A 139 -9.92 18.02 16.99
C TRP A 139 -10.20 17.18 18.25
N GLY A 140 -9.49 16.08 18.43
CA GLY A 140 -9.73 15.09 19.48
C GLY A 140 -10.80 14.03 19.16
N LYS A 141 -11.57 14.18 18.07
CA LYS A 141 -12.50 13.14 17.58
C LYS A 141 -11.77 12.09 16.75
N GLY A 142 -12.28 10.87 16.74
CA GLY A 142 -11.83 9.83 15.81
C GLY A 142 -12.18 10.14 14.35
N THR A 143 -11.58 9.39 13.42
CA THR A 143 -11.75 9.61 11.97
C THR A 143 -13.21 9.47 11.52
N ARG A 144 -13.98 8.57 12.13
CA ARG A 144 -15.37 8.31 11.71
C ARG A 144 -16.30 9.43 12.14
N ALA A 145 -16.21 9.84 13.39
CA ALA A 145 -16.97 10.97 13.89
C ALA A 145 -16.60 12.25 13.11
N THR A 146 -15.31 12.42 12.78
CA THR A 146 -14.85 13.54 11.94
C THR A 146 -15.53 13.53 10.56
N THR A 147 -15.49 12.39 9.86
CA THR A 147 -16.16 12.23 8.56
C THR A 147 -17.66 12.50 8.66
N GLU A 148 -18.34 11.90 9.65
CA GLU A 148 -19.79 12.04 9.80
C GLU A 148 -20.21 13.49 10.06
N GLU A 149 -19.47 14.21 10.90
CA GLU A 149 -19.75 15.62 11.21
C GLU A 149 -19.54 16.52 9.99
N ILE A 150 -18.43 16.33 9.26
CA ILE A 150 -18.18 17.07 8.02
C ILE A 150 -19.31 16.80 7.01
N CYS A 151 -19.65 15.54 6.75
CA CYS A 151 -20.74 15.20 5.82
C CYS A 151 -22.10 15.77 6.24
N ARG A 152 -22.38 15.93 7.54
CA ARG A 152 -23.62 16.57 8.03
C ARG A 152 -23.69 18.06 7.70
N ILE A 153 -22.57 18.77 7.80
CA ILE A 153 -22.51 20.22 7.54
C ILE A 153 -22.23 20.55 6.06
N THR A 154 -21.75 19.58 5.27
CA THR A 154 -21.54 19.74 3.82
C THR A 154 -22.59 18.99 3.01
N SER A 155 -22.43 17.67 2.84
CA SER A 155 -23.23 16.79 2.00
C SER A 155 -22.91 15.31 2.29
N PRO A 156 -23.88 14.39 2.16
CA PRO A 156 -23.62 12.95 2.16
C PRO A 156 -22.67 12.47 1.04
N GLU A 157 -22.52 13.25 -0.04
CA GLU A 157 -21.63 12.93 -1.17
C GLU A 157 -20.17 13.34 -0.93
N THR A 158 -19.90 14.14 0.11
CA THR A 158 -18.55 14.59 0.45
C THR A 158 -17.68 13.40 0.87
N CYS A 159 -16.52 13.26 0.23
CA CYS A 159 -15.52 12.26 0.60
C CYS A 159 -14.44 12.92 1.47
N VAL A 160 -14.20 12.37 2.66
CA VAL A 160 -13.33 12.97 3.67
C VAL A 160 -12.10 12.09 3.87
N ALA A 161 -10.90 12.65 3.79
CA ALA A 161 -9.68 12.05 4.33
C ALA A 161 -9.35 12.74 5.65
N ALA A 162 -9.40 12.00 6.76
CA ALA A 162 -9.23 12.54 8.12
C ALA A 162 -8.13 11.80 8.89
N ILE A 163 -7.51 12.50 9.84
CA ILE A 163 -6.66 11.88 10.87
C ILE A 163 -7.46 11.64 12.16
N GLY A 164 -7.09 10.61 12.90
CA GLY A 164 -7.53 10.42 14.28
C GLY A 164 -6.53 11.01 15.27
N GLN A 165 -6.71 10.70 16.54
CA GLN A 165 -5.91 11.22 17.64
C GLN A 165 -4.43 10.80 17.54
N ALA A 166 -4.12 9.66 16.91
CA ALA A 166 -2.73 9.27 16.66
C ALA A 166 -2.00 10.27 15.74
N GLY A 167 -2.69 10.80 14.72
CA GLY A 167 -2.15 11.83 13.85
C GLY A 167 -2.00 13.17 14.59
N GLU A 168 -3.01 13.56 15.37
CA GLU A 168 -2.99 14.78 16.20
C GLU A 168 -1.83 14.77 17.21
N ASN A 169 -1.53 13.61 17.77
CA ASN A 169 -0.45 13.39 18.75
C ASN A 169 0.90 13.01 18.10
N LEU A 170 1.04 13.20 16.79
CA LEU A 170 2.29 13.01 16.05
C LEU A 170 2.88 11.59 16.23
N VAL A 171 2.04 10.56 16.23
CA VAL A 171 2.48 9.16 16.25
C VAL A 171 3.07 8.80 14.88
N PRO A 172 4.37 8.45 14.75
CA PRO A 172 4.99 8.12 13.46
C PRO A 172 4.25 7.06 12.66
N LEU A 173 3.78 5.98 13.30
CA LEU A 173 2.93 4.98 12.67
C LEU A 173 1.44 5.36 12.71
N SER A 174 1.10 6.58 12.30
CA SER A 174 -0.29 7.01 12.07
C SER A 174 -0.62 7.10 10.59
N CYS A 175 -1.91 7.05 10.27
CA CYS A 175 -2.44 7.14 8.92
C CYS A 175 -3.58 8.15 8.80
N MET A 176 -3.87 8.53 7.57
CA MET A 176 -5.17 9.11 7.21
C MET A 176 -6.15 8.01 6.88
N ILE A 177 -7.42 8.19 7.26
CA ILE A 177 -8.53 7.34 6.83
C ILE A 177 -9.42 8.11 5.86
N ASN A 178 -9.57 7.57 4.66
CA ASN A 178 -10.58 7.98 3.72
C ASN A 178 -11.94 7.35 4.09
N SER A 179 -12.88 8.25 4.36
CA SER A 179 -14.27 8.04 4.74
C SER A 179 -14.37 7.22 6.02
N ARG A 180 -14.26 5.88 5.94
CA ARG A 180 -14.40 5.01 7.11
C ARG A 180 -13.31 3.96 7.29
N ASN A 181 -12.55 3.61 6.23
CA ASN A 181 -11.77 2.36 6.24
C ASN A 181 -10.71 2.20 5.14
N HIS A 182 -10.40 3.24 4.34
CA HIS A 182 -9.30 3.17 3.39
C HIS A 182 -8.13 4.00 3.90
N SER A 183 -7.02 3.35 4.26
CA SER A 183 -5.90 4.04 4.90
C SER A 183 -4.86 4.55 3.89
N GLY A 184 -4.36 5.77 4.10
CA GLY A 184 -3.06 6.23 3.60
C GLY A 184 -2.02 6.07 4.71
N GLY A 185 -1.14 5.07 4.61
CA GLY A 185 -0.12 4.77 5.63
C GLY A 185 1.10 5.71 5.59
N ALA A 186 2.29 5.18 5.86
CA ALA A 186 3.59 5.87 5.77
C ALA A 186 3.80 7.07 6.69
N GLY A 187 3.04 7.16 7.79
CA GLY A 187 3.15 8.29 8.71
C GLY A 187 2.49 9.58 8.24
N THR A 188 1.68 9.50 7.18
CA THR A 188 0.96 10.65 6.64
C THR A 188 0.04 11.30 7.68
N GLY A 189 -0.48 10.52 8.64
CA GLY A 189 -1.31 11.07 9.72
C GLY A 189 -0.57 12.07 10.60
N ALA A 190 0.67 11.75 10.99
CA ALA A 190 1.49 12.61 11.85
C ALA A 190 2.00 13.85 11.10
N VAL A 191 2.33 13.72 9.81
CA VAL A 191 2.66 14.89 8.98
C VAL A 191 1.45 15.81 8.82
N MET A 192 0.24 15.27 8.66
CA MET A 192 -0.97 16.08 8.56
C MET A 192 -1.30 16.76 9.91
N GLY A 193 -1.15 16.03 11.02
CA GLY A 193 -1.32 16.55 12.37
C GLY A 193 -0.28 17.62 12.75
N SER A 194 0.98 17.46 12.33
CA SER A 194 2.04 18.46 12.60
C SER A 194 1.73 19.82 11.97
N LYS A 195 0.91 19.84 10.91
CA LYS A 195 0.42 21.03 10.22
C LYS A 195 -0.89 21.57 10.77
N ASN A 196 -1.42 20.99 11.85
CA ASN A 196 -2.74 21.26 12.44
C ASN A 196 -3.89 21.04 11.45
N LEU A 197 -3.73 20.14 10.47
CA LEU A 197 -4.77 19.83 9.49
C LEU A 197 -5.51 18.56 9.91
N LYS A 198 -6.79 18.68 10.25
CA LYS A 198 -7.63 17.57 10.72
C LYS A 198 -8.18 16.71 9.59
N ALA A 199 -8.61 17.35 8.50
CA ALA A 199 -9.23 16.66 7.38
C ALA A 199 -9.12 17.45 6.06
N ILE A 200 -9.21 16.73 4.95
CA ILE A 200 -9.49 17.27 3.62
C ILE A 200 -10.80 16.64 3.15
N ALA A 201 -11.77 17.47 2.83
CA ALA A 201 -13.08 17.06 2.38
C ALA A 201 -13.27 17.50 0.92
N VAL A 202 -13.71 16.57 0.06
CA VAL A 202 -13.84 16.82 -1.38
C VAL A 202 -15.21 16.35 -1.87
N GLU A 203 -15.90 17.24 -2.57
CA GLU A 203 -17.09 16.97 -3.36
C GLU A 203 -16.87 17.52 -4.77
N GLY A 204 -16.75 16.62 -5.75
CA GLY A 204 -16.57 16.96 -7.14
C GLY A 204 -17.79 16.56 -7.97
N THR A 205 -18.29 17.48 -8.80
CA THR A 205 -19.53 17.26 -9.58
C THR A 205 -19.33 17.29 -11.09
N LYS A 206 -18.11 17.58 -11.56
CA LYS A 206 -17.82 17.72 -13.00
C LYS A 206 -17.81 16.35 -13.69
N GLY A 207 -16.69 15.63 -13.59
CA GLY A 207 -16.43 14.39 -14.33
C GLY A 207 -15.07 14.42 -15.04
N VAL A 208 -14.67 13.30 -15.61
CA VAL A 208 -13.41 13.17 -16.36
C VAL A 208 -13.71 13.09 -17.86
N ASN A 209 -13.04 13.94 -18.64
CA ASN A 209 -13.14 13.89 -20.10
C ASN A 209 -12.37 12.67 -20.63
N ILE A 210 -13.04 11.87 -21.46
CA ILE A 210 -12.51 10.64 -22.08
C ILE A 210 -12.48 10.87 -23.59
N ALA A 211 -11.31 10.69 -24.20
CA ALA A 211 -11.10 10.91 -25.63
C ALA A 211 -11.92 9.94 -26.51
N ASP A 212 -11.87 8.64 -26.23
CA ASP A 212 -12.62 7.60 -26.93
C ASP A 212 -13.46 6.76 -25.95
N ARG A 213 -14.71 7.17 -25.78
CA ARG A 213 -15.67 6.47 -24.91
C ARG A 213 -16.08 5.10 -25.44
N LYS A 214 -16.08 4.90 -26.77
CA LYS A 214 -16.47 3.62 -27.36
C LYS A 214 -15.38 2.58 -27.11
N GLU A 215 -14.13 2.97 -27.32
CA GLU A 215 -12.99 2.12 -27.02
C GLU A 215 -12.87 1.85 -25.53
N MET A 216 -13.07 2.85 -24.66
CA MET A 216 -13.09 2.64 -23.21
C MET A 216 -14.11 1.57 -22.81
N LYS A 217 -15.34 1.62 -23.34
CA LYS A 217 -16.35 0.60 -23.08
C LYS A 217 -15.90 -0.78 -23.59
N ARG A 218 -15.36 -0.87 -24.81
CA ARG A 218 -14.88 -2.13 -25.39
C ARG A 218 -13.78 -2.77 -24.53
N LEU A 219 -12.83 -1.96 -24.05
CA LEU A 219 -11.74 -2.41 -23.18
C LEU A 219 -12.25 -2.85 -21.81
N ASN A 220 -13.20 -2.12 -21.22
CA ASN A 220 -13.88 -2.55 -19.99
C ASN A 220 -14.57 -3.89 -20.17
N ASP A 221 -15.30 -4.06 -21.27
CA ASP A 221 -16.01 -5.30 -21.54
C ASP A 221 -15.04 -6.47 -21.65
N TYR A 222 -14.00 -6.30 -22.46
CA TYR A 222 -12.93 -7.26 -22.68
C TYR A 222 -12.21 -7.66 -21.38
N MET A 223 -11.75 -6.68 -20.59
CA MET A 223 -11.02 -6.95 -19.35
C MET A 223 -11.90 -7.73 -18.34
N MET A 224 -13.17 -7.35 -18.23
CA MET A 224 -14.12 -7.95 -17.29
C MET A 224 -14.51 -9.39 -17.67
N THR A 225 -14.64 -9.68 -18.96
CA THR A 225 -15.07 -10.99 -19.43
C THR A 225 -13.90 -11.97 -19.55
N GLU A 226 -12.70 -11.49 -19.93
CA GLU A 226 -11.60 -12.36 -20.35
C GLU A 226 -10.40 -12.42 -19.40
N LEU A 227 -10.14 -11.38 -18.61
CA LEU A 227 -8.84 -11.23 -17.93
C LEU A 227 -8.94 -11.16 -16.42
N ILE A 228 -9.95 -10.46 -15.90
CA ILE A 228 -10.08 -10.23 -14.46
C ILE A 228 -10.32 -11.53 -13.70
N GLY A 229 -9.43 -11.80 -12.74
CA GLY A 229 -9.60 -12.81 -11.71
C GLY A 229 -10.31 -12.29 -10.46
N ALA A 230 -9.87 -12.77 -9.30
CA ALA A 230 -10.23 -12.26 -7.99
C ALA A 230 -9.17 -11.27 -7.47
N ASN A 231 -9.22 -10.92 -6.19
CA ASN A 231 -8.19 -10.09 -5.55
C ASN A 231 -6.77 -10.65 -5.73
N ASN A 232 -5.76 -9.78 -5.88
CA ASN A 232 -4.40 -10.17 -6.34
C ASN A 232 -4.38 -10.83 -7.72
N ASN A 233 -5.41 -10.62 -8.54
CA ASN A 233 -5.60 -11.23 -9.86
C ASN A 233 -5.44 -12.77 -9.86
N HIS A 234 -5.91 -13.43 -8.82
CA HIS A 234 -5.97 -14.90 -8.81
C HIS A 234 -7.00 -15.36 -9.85
N VAL A 235 -6.59 -16.19 -10.81
CA VAL A 235 -7.42 -16.54 -11.98
C VAL A 235 -8.04 -17.94 -11.92
N VAL A 236 -7.77 -18.70 -10.88
CA VAL A 236 -8.37 -20.03 -10.64
C VAL A 236 -9.20 -20.02 -9.35
N PRO A 237 -10.27 -20.81 -9.25
CA PRO A 237 -11.06 -20.92 -8.01
C PRO A 237 -10.28 -21.59 -6.88
N SER A 238 -10.71 -21.33 -5.63
CA SER A 238 -10.10 -21.94 -4.44
C SER A 238 -10.50 -23.39 -4.21
N THR A 239 -11.55 -23.84 -4.90
CA THR A 239 -12.08 -25.21 -4.87
C THR A 239 -12.32 -25.67 -6.31
N PRO A 240 -12.33 -26.99 -6.60
CA PRO A 240 -12.73 -27.49 -7.91
C PRO A 240 -14.13 -26.98 -8.30
N GLN A 241 -14.30 -26.53 -9.54
CA GLN A 241 -15.57 -26.04 -10.11
C GLN A 241 -15.75 -26.61 -11.51
N ALA A 242 -17.00 -26.79 -11.95
CA ALA A 242 -17.28 -27.53 -13.19
C ALA A 242 -16.72 -26.87 -14.47
N TRP A 243 -16.51 -25.55 -14.43
CA TRP A 243 -16.01 -24.77 -15.55
C TRP A 243 -14.47 -24.63 -15.56
N ALA A 244 -13.79 -24.89 -14.44
CA ALA A 244 -12.38 -24.60 -14.26
C ALA A 244 -11.51 -25.85 -14.41
N GLU A 245 -10.45 -25.78 -15.22
CA GLU A 245 -9.49 -26.87 -15.36
C GLU A 245 -8.58 -27.02 -14.13
N TYR A 246 -8.29 -25.92 -13.45
CA TYR A 246 -7.40 -25.85 -12.29
C TYR A 246 -8.10 -25.21 -11.09
N SER A 247 -7.65 -25.55 -9.89
CA SER A 247 -8.03 -24.91 -8.63
C SER A 247 -6.84 -24.88 -7.68
N SER A 248 -6.78 -23.88 -6.79
CA SER A 248 -5.72 -23.77 -5.78
C SER A 248 -6.29 -23.33 -4.44
N PRO A 249 -6.10 -24.07 -3.33
CA PRO A 249 -6.69 -23.73 -2.03
C PRO A 249 -6.24 -22.37 -1.49
N ASN A 250 -5.09 -21.87 -1.93
CA ASN A 250 -4.57 -20.54 -1.58
C ASN A 250 -5.17 -19.41 -2.44
N SER A 251 -6.08 -19.74 -3.37
CA SER A 251 -6.69 -18.75 -4.25
C SER A 251 -7.63 -17.82 -3.51
N ARG A 252 -7.58 -16.53 -3.87
CA ARG A 252 -8.52 -15.51 -3.38
C ARG A 252 -9.85 -15.52 -4.14
N TRP A 253 -9.99 -16.37 -5.16
CA TRP A 253 -11.27 -16.64 -5.79
C TRP A 253 -12.03 -17.69 -4.99
N THR A 254 -12.64 -17.24 -3.89
CA THR A 254 -13.23 -18.11 -2.87
C THR A 254 -14.70 -18.48 -3.12
N ALA A 255 -15.37 -17.77 -4.03
CA ALA A 255 -16.77 -18.03 -4.38
C ALA A 255 -17.00 -19.50 -4.73
N ARG A 256 -18.02 -20.10 -4.12
CA ARG A 256 -18.41 -21.50 -4.33
C ARG A 256 -19.84 -21.74 -3.86
N LYS A 257 -20.44 -22.84 -4.31
CA LYS A 257 -21.73 -23.32 -3.77
C LYS A 257 -21.61 -23.59 -2.26
N GLY A 258 -22.67 -23.26 -1.52
CA GLY A 258 -22.75 -23.43 -0.08
C GLY A 258 -22.00 -22.38 0.74
N LEU A 259 -21.47 -21.31 0.12
CA LEU A 259 -20.83 -20.19 0.82
C LEU A 259 -21.67 -18.92 0.67
N PHE A 260 -22.05 -18.31 1.79
CA PHE A 260 -23.01 -17.21 1.83
C PHE A 260 -22.43 -15.92 2.40
N TRP A 261 -22.90 -14.77 1.93
CA TRP A 261 -22.92 -13.55 2.73
C TRP A 261 -24.05 -13.70 3.76
N GLY A 262 -23.74 -14.25 4.93
CA GLY A 262 -24.73 -14.71 5.89
C GLY A 262 -25.56 -13.59 6.54
N ALA A 263 -24.99 -12.38 6.64
CA ALA A 263 -25.66 -11.19 7.20
C ALA A 263 -26.11 -10.20 6.12
N ALA A 264 -26.25 -10.64 4.86
CA ALA A 264 -26.68 -9.77 3.77
C ALA A 264 -28.07 -9.16 4.04
N GLU A 265 -28.23 -7.91 3.62
CA GLU A 265 -29.51 -7.19 3.70
C GLU A 265 -30.56 -7.90 2.82
N GLY A 266 -31.70 -8.26 3.40
CA GLY A 266 -32.74 -9.04 2.71
C GLY A 266 -32.59 -10.56 2.82
N GLY A 267 -31.59 -11.05 3.55
CA GLY A 267 -31.35 -12.48 3.82
C GLY A 267 -30.04 -12.98 3.21
N PRO A 268 -29.57 -14.18 3.59
CA PRO A 268 -28.30 -14.73 3.11
C PRO A 268 -28.22 -14.82 1.58
N ILE A 269 -27.11 -14.35 1.01
CA ILE A 269 -26.85 -14.41 -0.45
C ILE A 269 -25.75 -15.44 -0.72
N GLU A 270 -26.05 -16.47 -1.50
CA GLU A 270 -25.05 -17.46 -1.92
C GLU A 270 -24.08 -16.87 -2.95
N THR A 271 -22.78 -17.14 -2.79
CA THR A 271 -21.75 -16.65 -3.72
C THR A 271 -21.63 -17.48 -5.00
N GLY A 272 -21.90 -18.79 -4.94
CA GLY A 272 -22.02 -19.67 -6.11
C GLY A 272 -20.71 -19.89 -6.91
N GLU A 273 -20.84 -20.58 -8.05
CA GLU A 273 -19.76 -20.73 -9.04
C GLU A 273 -19.83 -19.59 -10.05
N ILE A 274 -18.73 -18.85 -10.23
CA ILE A 274 -18.74 -17.56 -10.96
C ILE A 274 -17.80 -17.61 -12.16
N PRO A 275 -18.10 -18.36 -13.23
CA PRO A 275 -17.19 -18.47 -14.39
C PRO A 275 -16.85 -17.09 -15.01
N PRO A 276 -15.70 -16.97 -15.70
CA PRO A 276 -15.42 -15.86 -16.60
C PRO A 276 -16.56 -15.60 -17.61
N GLY A 277 -16.65 -14.38 -18.13
CA GLY A 277 -17.62 -14.01 -19.15
C GLY A 277 -18.88 -13.28 -18.67
N ASN A 278 -19.27 -13.36 -17.39
CA ASN A 278 -20.37 -12.56 -16.85
C ASN A 278 -19.85 -11.38 -16.00
N GLN A 279 -20.09 -10.17 -16.48
CA GLN A 279 -19.62 -8.94 -15.84
C GLN A 279 -20.34 -8.62 -14.52
N ASN A 280 -21.61 -9.03 -14.39
CA ASN A 280 -22.43 -8.69 -13.23
C ASN A 280 -22.08 -9.49 -11.98
N THR A 281 -21.34 -10.59 -12.14
CA THR A 281 -21.04 -11.51 -11.04
C THR A 281 -19.59 -11.45 -10.59
N VAL A 282 -18.71 -10.69 -11.26
CA VAL A 282 -17.27 -10.61 -10.94
C VAL A 282 -17.01 -10.28 -9.47
N GLY A 283 -17.81 -9.39 -8.87
CA GLY A 283 -17.66 -8.98 -7.47
C GLY A 283 -17.88 -10.09 -6.44
N PHE A 284 -18.51 -11.21 -6.82
CA PHE A 284 -18.69 -12.36 -5.92
C PHE A 284 -17.44 -13.22 -5.80
N ARG A 285 -16.53 -13.18 -6.80
CA ARG A 285 -15.33 -14.05 -6.85
C ARG A 285 -14.46 -13.92 -5.61
N THR A 286 -14.33 -12.70 -5.09
CA THR A 286 -13.57 -12.40 -3.88
C THR A 286 -14.49 -12.45 -2.67
N TYR A 287 -14.18 -13.27 -1.67
CA TYR A 287 -14.82 -13.24 -0.35
C TYR A 287 -13.76 -13.10 0.74
N LYS A 288 -13.31 -11.85 0.94
CA LYS A 288 -12.13 -11.55 1.75
C LYS A 288 -12.33 -11.82 3.24
N SER A 289 -13.55 -11.67 3.77
CA SER A 289 -13.81 -11.91 5.20
C SER A 289 -13.54 -13.36 5.59
N VAL A 290 -14.08 -14.34 4.86
CA VAL A 290 -13.81 -15.76 5.15
C VAL A 290 -12.36 -16.13 4.88
N PHE A 291 -11.74 -15.56 3.84
CA PHE A 291 -10.32 -15.78 3.55
C PHE A 291 -9.41 -15.28 4.69
N ASP A 292 -9.67 -14.09 5.24
CA ASP A 292 -8.81 -13.47 6.25
C ASP A 292 -9.13 -13.86 7.69
N LEU A 293 -10.41 -14.09 8.00
CA LEU A 293 -10.90 -14.29 9.36
C LEU A 293 -11.36 -15.73 9.62
N GLY A 294 -11.42 -16.56 8.58
CA GLY A 294 -11.85 -17.95 8.65
C GLY A 294 -13.36 -18.14 8.50
N PRO A 295 -13.84 -19.40 8.55
CA PRO A 295 -15.24 -19.76 8.30
C PRO A 295 -16.25 -19.05 9.21
N ALA A 296 -15.88 -18.77 10.47
CA ALA A 296 -16.75 -18.08 11.43
C ALA A 296 -17.20 -16.69 10.98
N ALA A 297 -16.48 -16.05 10.04
CA ALA A 297 -16.85 -14.75 9.49
C ALA A 297 -18.05 -14.80 8.54
N GLU A 298 -18.43 -15.99 8.05
CA GLU A 298 -19.49 -16.15 7.05
C GLU A 298 -20.83 -15.56 7.53
N LYS A 299 -21.25 -15.96 8.74
CA LYS A 299 -22.52 -15.51 9.35
C LYS A 299 -22.57 -14.01 9.63
N TYR A 300 -21.43 -13.34 9.73
CA TYR A 300 -21.33 -11.92 10.04
C TYR A 300 -21.12 -11.05 8.80
N THR A 301 -20.89 -11.65 7.64
CA THR A 301 -20.60 -10.90 6.42
C THR A 301 -21.87 -10.36 5.80
N VAL A 302 -21.94 -9.04 5.68
CA VAL A 302 -23.04 -8.33 5.01
C VAL A 302 -22.84 -8.38 3.49
N LYS A 303 -21.66 -7.98 3.02
CA LYS A 303 -21.28 -8.01 1.61
C LYS A 303 -19.79 -7.77 1.45
N MET A 304 -19.28 -8.00 0.25
CA MET A 304 -18.02 -7.41 -0.17
C MET A 304 -18.25 -6.06 -0.85
N SER A 305 -17.35 -5.11 -0.63
CA SER A 305 -17.38 -3.77 -1.22
C SER A 305 -16.00 -3.42 -1.80
N GLY A 306 -15.83 -2.25 -2.39
CA GLY A 306 -14.54 -1.85 -2.97
C GLY A 306 -14.47 -0.38 -3.32
N CYS A 307 -13.30 0.03 -3.82
CA CYS A 307 -13.05 1.37 -4.29
C CYS A 307 -13.92 1.74 -5.51
N HIS A 308 -13.94 3.03 -5.86
CA HIS A 308 -14.60 3.50 -7.07
C HIS A 308 -14.09 2.76 -8.33
N SER A 309 -15.01 2.41 -9.23
CA SER A 309 -14.77 1.63 -10.46
C SER A 309 -14.06 0.28 -10.27
N CYS A 310 -14.05 -0.30 -9.06
CA CYS A 310 -13.40 -1.59 -8.81
C CYS A 310 -14.41 -2.76 -8.89
N PRO A 311 -14.27 -3.69 -9.84
CA PRO A 311 -15.13 -4.87 -9.94
C PRO A 311 -14.75 -6.00 -8.96
N ILE A 312 -13.52 -5.99 -8.42
CA ILE A 312 -13.00 -7.06 -7.54
C ILE A 312 -13.73 -7.09 -6.19
N ARG A 313 -14.15 -5.92 -5.69
CA ARG A 313 -14.79 -5.74 -4.39
C ARG A 313 -14.05 -6.47 -3.25
N CYS A 314 -12.80 -6.08 -2.97
CA CYS A 314 -11.96 -6.80 -1.98
C CYS A 314 -12.13 -6.36 -0.51
N MET A 315 -13.03 -5.42 -0.22
CA MET A 315 -13.23 -4.89 1.13
C MET A 315 -14.33 -5.65 1.84
N SER A 316 -14.00 -6.20 3.02
CA SER A 316 -14.98 -6.85 3.89
C SER A 316 -15.99 -5.83 4.42
N GLN A 317 -17.27 -6.19 4.53
CA GLN A 317 -18.26 -5.46 5.33
C GLN A 317 -18.93 -6.45 6.26
N LEU A 318 -18.69 -6.27 7.56
CA LEU A 318 -19.13 -7.15 8.62
C LEU A 318 -20.14 -6.43 9.52
N ASN A 319 -21.07 -7.20 10.09
CA ASN A 319 -21.91 -6.80 11.20
C ASN A 319 -21.84 -7.85 12.31
N VAL A 320 -21.16 -7.53 13.39
CA VAL A 320 -20.98 -8.42 14.55
C VAL A 320 -21.58 -7.73 15.77
N PRO A 321 -22.84 -7.99 16.15
CA PRO A 321 -23.52 -7.27 17.23
C PRO A 321 -22.75 -7.26 18.56
N ARG A 322 -22.07 -8.37 18.88
CA ARG A 322 -21.29 -8.58 20.11
C ARG A 322 -20.26 -7.48 20.40
N VAL A 323 -19.67 -6.85 19.38
CA VAL A 323 -18.63 -5.84 19.62
C VAL A 323 -19.17 -4.55 20.28
N LYS A 324 -20.48 -4.33 20.27
CA LYS A 324 -21.11 -3.22 21.00
C LYS A 324 -20.87 -3.29 22.50
N ASP A 325 -20.77 -4.50 23.05
CA ASP A 325 -20.45 -4.73 24.47
C ASP A 325 -19.07 -4.16 24.84
N PHE A 326 -18.21 -3.93 23.84
CA PHE A 326 -16.87 -3.36 24.00
C PHE A 326 -16.80 -1.86 23.69
N GLY A 327 -17.92 -1.23 23.33
CA GLY A 327 -18.01 0.22 23.08
C GLY A 327 -17.62 0.64 21.66
N VAL A 328 -17.65 -0.28 20.69
CA VAL A 328 -17.37 0.02 19.28
C VAL A 328 -18.59 -0.27 18.39
N PRO A 329 -18.68 0.32 17.19
CA PRO A 329 -19.78 0.03 16.26
C PRO A 329 -19.86 -1.45 15.87
N SER A 330 -21.07 -2.01 15.77
CA SER A 330 -21.26 -3.40 15.32
C SER A 330 -20.83 -3.64 13.88
N THR A 331 -20.77 -2.58 13.09
CA THR A 331 -20.34 -2.63 11.70
C THR A 331 -18.90 -2.18 11.57
N GLY A 332 -18.14 -2.87 10.74
CA GLY A 332 -16.80 -2.46 10.36
C GLY A 332 -16.34 -3.27 9.16
N GLY A 333 -15.21 -2.88 8.59
CA GLY A 333 -14.74 -3.53 7.40
C GLY A 333 -13.52 -2.85 6.84
N ASN A 334 -12.51 -3.64 6.50
CA ASN A 334 -11.25 -3.18 5.94
C ASN A 334 -10.80 -4.23 4.91
N THR A 335 -9.58 -4.08 4.43
CA THR A 335 -8.87 -5.03 3.56
C THR A 335 -7.42 -5.14 4.06
N CYS A 336 -6.63 -6.02 3.44
CA CYS A 336 -5.22 -6.23 3.84
C CYS A 336 -5.05 -6.72 5.28
N VAL A 337 -3.85 -6.48 5.83
CA VAL A 337 -3.41 -6.88 7.17
C VAL A 337 -4.27 -6.25 8.28
N ALA A 338 -4.73 -5.01 8.10
CA ALA A 338 -5.64 -4.34 9.04
C ALA A 338 -6.99 -5.06 9.22
N ASN A 339 -7.33 -6.02 8.36
CA ASN A 339 -8.55 -6.81 8.54
C ASN A 339 -8.41 -7.91 9.61
N PHE A 340 -7.20 -8.40 9.92
CA PHE A 340 -7.01 -9.62 10.74
C PHE A 340 -5.85 -9.60 11.74
N VAL A 341 -5.05 -8.54 11.79
CA VAL A 341 -3.80 -8.53 12.58
C VAL A 341 -4.03 -8.28 14.09
N HIS A 342 -5.16 -7.70 14.48
CA HIS A 342 -5.33 -7.18 15.84
C HIS A 342 -5.31 -8.25 16.92
N THR A 343 -5.75 -9.48 16.60
CA THR A 343 -5.73 -10.60 17.54
C THR A 343 -4.42 -11.38 17.54
N THR A 344 -3.46 -11.06 16.66
CA THR A 344 -2.20 -11.83 16.57
C THR A 344 -1.26 -11.57 17.73
N ILE A 345 -1.54 -10.55 18.55
CA ILE A 345 -0.78 -10.23 19.76
C ILE A 345 -1.07 -11.20 20.92
N PHE A 346 -2.19 -11.92 20.87
CA PHE A 346 -2.57 -12.85 21.94
C PHE A 346 -1.75 -14.14 21.84
N PRO A 347 -0.93 -14.49 22.84
CA PRO A 347 -0.03 -15.64 22.78
C PRO A 347 -0.79 -16.97 22.65
N ASN A 348 -1.98 -17.05 23.26
CA ASN A 348 -2.83 -18.25 23.27
C ASN A 348 -4.02 -18.13 22.30
N GLY A 349 -4.03 -17.11 21.44
CA GLY A 349 -5.17 -16.77 20.58
C GLY A 349 -6.26 -15.99 21.31
N PRO A 350 -7.20 -15.36 20.57
CA PRO A 350 -8.32 -14.65 21.15
C PRO A 350 -9.31 -15.64 21.79
N LYS A 351 -9.93 -15.22 22.89
CA LYS A 351 -11.03 -15.96 23.54
C LYS A 351 -12.28 -15.97 22.65
N ASP A 352 -12.92 -17.12 22.55
CA ASP A 352 -14.24 -17.29 21.91
C ASP A 352 -15.39 -16.80 22.79
N PHE A 353 -16.49 -16.42 22.16
CA PHE A 353 -17.66 -15.83 22.81
C PHE A 353 -18.92 -16.67 22.65
N ASP A 354 -19.44 -16.73 21.42
CA ASP A 354 -20.73 -17.35 21.14
C ASP A 354 -20.54 -18.70 20.44
N ASP A 355 -19.60 -18.77 19.52
CA ASP A 355 -19.24 -19.97 18.76
C ASP A 355 -17.74 -20.23 18.77
N LYS A 356 -17.36 -21.49 18.49
CA LYS A 356 -15.96 -21.85 18.30
C LYS A 356 -15.32 -21.00 17.18
N ASP A 357 -14.11 -20.51 17.43
CA ASP A 357 -13.27 -19.69 16.55
C ASP A 357 -13.85 -18.29 16.23
N ASP A 358 -14.95 -17.88 16.87
CA ASP A 358 -15.55 -16.56 16.66
C ASP A 358 -14.78 -15.42 17.35
N GLY A 359 -13.94 -15.74 18.33
CA GLY A 359 -13.09 -14.79 19.04
C GLY A 359 -12.16 -14.04 18.09
N ARG A 360 -11.72 -14.70 17.01
CA ARG A 360 -10.94 -14.08 15.94
C ARG A 360 -11.75 -13.01 15.19
N VAL A 361 -13.02 -13.25 14.91
CA VAL A 361 -13.87 -12.28 14.20
C VAL A 361 -14.20 -11.10 15.11
N VAL A 362 -14.64 -11.39 16.34
CA VAL A 362 -15.02 -10.38 17.34
C VAL A 362 -13.82 -9.51 17.69
N GLY A 363 -12.68 -10.11 18.05
CA GLY A 363 -11.47 -9.39 18.44
C GLY A 363 -10.88 -8.55 17.32
N ASN A 364 -10.87 -9.06 16.07
CA ASN A 364 -10.38 -8.27 14.94
C ASN A 364 -11.31 -7.12 14.59
N LEU A 365 -12.63 -7.29 14.69
CA LEU A 365 -13.55 -6.18 14.44
C LEU A 365 -13.45 -5.10 15.53
N ILE A 366 -13.24 -5.47 16.80
CA ILE A 366 -12.95 -4.51 17.88
C ILE A 366 -11.67 -3.74 17.56
N GLY A 367 -10.59 -4.47 17.27
CA GLY A 367 -9.31 -3.86 16.96
C GLY A 367 -9.38 -2.93 15.75
N LEU A 368 -9.96 -3.38 14.64
CA LEU A 368 -10.12 -2.61 13.41
C LEU A 368 -10.90 -1.31 13.64
N ASN A 369 -12.00 -1.37 14.41
CA ASN A 369 -12.81 -0.19 14.69
C ASN A 369 -12.01 0.88 15.43
N LEU A 370 -11.25 0.50 16.46
CA LEU A 370 -10.42 1.42 17.23
C LEU A 370 -9.23 1.90 16.41
N PHE A 371 -8.60 1.00 15.67
CA PHE A 371 -7.39 1.26 14.90
C PHE A 371 -7.63 2.30 13.80
N ASP A 372 -8.71 2.14 13.03
CA ASP A 372 -9.11 3.10 12.01
C ASP A 372 -9.60 4.41 12.66
N ASP A 373 -10.35 4.36 13.76
CA ASP A 373 -10.89 5.57 14.38
C ASP A 373 -9.79 6.45 15.02
N TYR A 374 -8.81 5.83 15.67
CA TYR A 374 -7.62 6.53 16.17
C TYR A 374 -6.64 6.93 15.07
N GLY A 375 -6.72 6.34 13.88
CA GLY A 375 -5.81 6.60 12.76
C GLY A 375 -4.42 6.02 12.96
N ILE A 376 -4.30 4.80 13.48
CA ILE A 376 -3.03 4.07 13.63
C ILE A 376 -2.75 3.28 12.35
N TRP A 377 -1.48 3.05 12.03
CA TRP A 377 -1.04 2.26 10.89
C TRP A 377 -0.25 1.03 11.32
N CYS A 378 -0.61 -0.15 10.79
CA CYS A 378 -0.01 -1.41 11.25
C CYS A 378 1.37 -1.68 10.63
N ASN A 379 1.77 -0.89 9.62
CA ASN A 379 2.99 -1.11 8.84
C ASN A 379 3.15 -2.57 8.40
N TYR A 380 2.17 -3.08 7.65
CA TYR A 380 2.09 -4.47 7.21
C TYR A 380 2.24 -5.50 8.37
N GLY A 381 1.63 -5.16 9.51
CA GLY A 381 1.61 -5.94 10.74
C GLY A 381 2.90 -5.87 11.57
N GLN A 382 3.84 -4.98 11.23
CA GLN A 382 5.09 -4.84 11.96
C GLN A 382 4.86 -4.37 13.39
N LEU A 383 3.93 -3.44 13.62
CA LEU A 383 3.56 -2.96 14.96
C LEU A 383 3.20 -4.14 15.90
N HIS A 384 2.44 -5.10 15.40
CA HIS A 384 1.99 -6.28 16.16
C HIS A 384 3.10 -7.30 16.38
N ARG A 385 4.03 -7.43 15.41
CA ARG A 385 5.23 -8.27 15.55
C ARG A 385 6.20 -7.69 16.58
N ASP A 386 6.40 -6.37 16.55
CA ASP A 386 7.24 -5.65 17.51
C ASP A 386 6.67 -5.77 18.93
N PHE A 387 5.35 -5.65 19.09
CA PHE A 387 4.67 -5.96 20.35
C PHE A 387 4.99 -7.38 20.83
N THR A 388 4.81 -8.36 19.95
CA THR A 388 5.00 -9.78 20.26
C THR A 388 6.45 -10.08 20.63
N TYR A 389 7.42 -9.49 19.94
CA TYR A 389 8.83 -9.58 20.27
C TYR A 389 9.08 -9.00 21.67
N CYS A 390 8.65 -7.77 21.91
CA CYS A 390 8.92 -7.07 23.17
C CYS A 390 8.29 -7.78 24.37
N TYR A 391 7.10 -8.34 24.19
CA TYR A 391 6.43 -9.14 25.21
C TYR A 391 7.17 -10.47 25.46
N SER A 392 7.36 -11.28 24.42
CA SER A 392 7.92 -12.63 24.54
C SER A 392 9.38 -12.66 24.98
N LYS A 393 10.15 -11.60 24.70
CA LYS A 393 11.56 -11.46 25.11
C LYS A 393 11.75 -10.72 26.43
N GLY A 394 10.66 -10.32 27.08
CA GLY A 394 10.72 -9.59 28.36
C GLY A 394 11.27 -8.17 28.24
N VAL A 395 11.29 -7.58 27.03
CA VAL A 395 11.70 -6.19 26.81
C VAL A 395 10.80 -5.26 27.61
N PHE A 396 9.49 -5.45 27.59
CA PHE A 396 8.57 -4.59 28.36
C PHE A 396 8.85 -4.62 29.87
N LYS A 397 9.26 -5.76 30.43
CA LYS A 397 9.67 -5.85 31.85
C LYS A 397 10.93 -5.05 32.15
N ARG A 398 11.80 -4.88 31.14
CA ARG A 398 13.06 -4.15 31.24
C ARG A 398 12.88 -2.65 31.07
N VAL A 399 12.05 -2.23 30.10
CA VAL A 399 12.01 -0.84 29.63
C VAL A 399 10.83 -0.03 30.16
N LEU A 400 9.71 -0.68 30.51
CA LEU A 400 8.58 0.05 31.06
C LEU A 400 8.86 0.41 32.54
N PRO A 401 8.51 1.63 32.99
CA PRO A 401 8.46 1.96 34.41
C PRO A 401 7.65 0.91 35.18
N ALA A 402 8.09 0.57 36.41
CA ALA A 402 7.45 -0.47 37.22
C ALA A 402 5.95 -0.23 37.43
N GLU A 403 5.57 1.04 37.63
CA GLU A 403 4.17 1.44 37.85
C GLU A 403 3.32 1.25 36.58
N GLU A 404 3.87 1.62 35.42
CA GLU A 404 3.19 1.40 34.13
C GLU A 404 3.06 -0.10 33.83
N TYR A 405 4.12 -0.87 34.06
CA TYR A 405 4.08 -2.32 33.85
C TYR A 405 3.03 -2.99 34.75
N ALA A 406 2.88 -2.54 35.99
CA ALA A 406 1.89 -3.06 36.94
C ALA A 406 0.45 -2.66 36.59
N GLU A 407 0.25 -1.51 35.94
CA GLU A 407 -1.06 -1.01 35.50
C GLU A 407 -1.61 -1.80 34.30
N ILE A 408 -0.73 -2.23 33.39
CA ILE A 408 -1.12 -2.96 32.18
C ILE A 408 -1.70 -4.34 32.55
N ARG A 409 -2.88 -4.63 32.00
CA ARG A 409 -3.62 -5.88 32.24
C ARG A 409 -3.08 -7.05 31.44
N TRP A 410 -1.86 -7.49 31.76
CA TRP A 410 -1.21 -8.65 31.11
C TRP A 410 -2.03 -9.94 31.25
N ASP A 411 -2.85 -10.05 32.30
CA ASP A 411 -3.78 -11.17 32.48
C ASP A 411 -4.86 -11.23 31.37
N GLN A 412 -5.31 -10.07 30.87
CA GLN A 412 -6.23 -10.00 29.73
C GLN A 412 -5.56 -10.43 28.42
N LEU A 413 -4.29 -10.03 28.23
CA LEU A 413 -3.50 -10.47 27.07
C LEU A 413 -3.37 -12.00 27.05
N GLU A 414 -2.98 -12.61 28.18
CA GLU A 414 -2.81 -14.06 28.29
C GLU A 414 -4.11 -14.84 28.14
N ALA A 415 -5.22 -14.27 28.63
CA ALA A 415 -6.56 -14.84 28.50
C ALA A 415 -7.19 -14.64 27.12
N GLY A 416 -6.54 -13.90 26.21
CA GLY A 416 -7.10 -13.58 24.89
C GLY A 416 -8.30 -12.63 24.94
N ASP A 417 -8.43 -11.81 25.99
CA ASP A 417 -9.55 -10.88 26.17
C ASP A 417 -9.36 -9.61 25.30
N PRO A 418 -10.30 -9.31 24.37
CA PRO A 418 -10.26 -8.11 23.54
C PRO A 418 -10.25 -6.77 24.29
N ASN A 419 -10.57 -6.74 25.59
CA ASN A 419 -10.38 -5.52 26.37
C ASN A 419 -8.93 -5.04 26.41
N PHE A 420 -7.96 -5.96 26.30
CA PHE A 420 -6.54 -5.59 26.19
C PHE A 420 -6.28 -4.73 24.94
N ILE A 421 -6.93 -5.03 23.81
CA ILE A 421 -6.76 -4.27 22.56
C ILE A 421 -7.20 -2.81 22.73
N LYS A 422 -8.22 -2.56 23.56
CA LYS A 422 -8.72 -1.20 23.83
C LYS A 422 -7.68 -0.36 24.55
N ASP A 423 -7.13 -0.88 25.65
CA ASP A 423 -6.07 -0.22 26.40
C ASP A 423 -4.82 -0.04 25.54
N PHE A 424 -4.41 -1.09 24.82
CA PHE A 424 -3.26 -1.07 23.94
C PHE A 424 -3.34 0.07 22.91
N TYR A 425 -4.38 0.12 22.08
CA TYR A 425 -4.48 1.18 21.07
C TYR A 425 -4.72 2.57 21.65
N TYR A 426 -5.41 2.68 22.79
CA TYR A 426 -5.54 3.96 23.48
C TYR A 426 -4.16 4.49 23.89
N ARG A 427 -3.32 3.67 24.52
CA ARG A 427 -1.96 4.07 24.92
C ARG A 427 -1.12 4.53 23.73
N LEU A 428 -1.15 3.78 22.63
CA LEU A 428 -0.42 4.14 21.41
C LEU A 428 -0.91 5.48 20.83
N ALA A 429 -2.22 5.64 20.62
CA ALA A 429 -2.80 6.81 19.97
C ALA A 429 -2.67 8.09 20.82
N HIS A 430 -2.72 7.96 22.15
CA HIS A 430 -2.72 9.09 23.09
C HIS A 430 -1.38 9.33 23.77
N ARG A 431 -0.30 8.66 23.32
CA ARG A 431 1.04 8.81 23.90
C ARG A 431 1.09 8.57 25.41
N VAL A 432 0.38 7.55 25.88
CA VAL A 432 0.31 7.21 27.31
C VAL A 432 1.43 6.24 27.67
N GLY A 433 2.35 6.70 28.49
CA GLY A 433 3.45 5.90 29.01
C GLY A 433 4.50 5.53 27.98
N GLU A 434 5.51 4.80 28.45
CA GLU A 434 6.64 4.34 27.65
C GLU A 434 6.21 3.33 26.59
N LEU A 435 5.17 2.53 26.84
CA LEU A 435 4.62 1.58 25.86
C LEU A 435 4.18 2.27 24.57
N SER A 436 3.74 3.52 24.64
CA SER A 436 3.25 4.27 23.48
C SER A 436 4.31 4.47 22.38
N HIS A 437 5.60 4.43 22.74
CA HIS A 437 6.70 4.51 21.80
C HIS A 437 6.79 3.31 20.86
N LEU A 438 6.07 2.21 21.13
CA LEU A 438 5.95 1.10 20.19
C LEU A 438 5.44 1.55 18.80
N ALA A 439 4.65 2.62 18.76
CA ALA A 439 4.11 3.20 17.53
C ALA A 439 5.05 4.22 16.84
N ASP A 440 6.30 4.34 17.29
CA ASP A 440 7.31 5.19 16.63
C ASP A 440 7.97 4.51 15.42
N GLY A 441 7.83 3.19 15.30
CA GLY A 441 8.43 2.40 14.22
C GLY A 441 9.64 1.59 14.67
N SER A 442 9.92 0.52 13.94
CA SER A 442 10.86 -0.52 14.36
C SER A 442 12.30 -0.02 14.54
N TYR A 443 12.72 0.95 13.72
CA TYR A 443 14.02 1.61 13.86
C TYR A 443 14.10 2.42 15.15
N ALA A 444 13.11 3.28 15.40
CA ALA A 444 13.08 4.14 16.58
C ALA A 444 13.03 3.34 17.89
N ILE A 445 12.25 2.25 17.95
CA ILE A 445 12.18 1.43 19.16
C ILE A 445 13.45 0.61 19.39
N ALA A 446 14.14 0.19 18.31
CA ALA A 446 15.40 -0.52 18.43
C ALA A 446 16.48 0.33 19.10
N GLU A 447 16.56 1.61 18.69
CA GLU A 447 17.44 2.60 19.32
C GLU A 447 16.98 2.94 20.73
N ARG A 448 15.69 3.22 20.91
CA ARG A 448 15.13 3.67 22.18
C ARG A 448 15.30 2.64 23.31
N TRP A 449 15.12 1.36 22.99
CA TRP A 449 15.09 0.29 23.98
C TRP A 449 16.35 -0.57 23.98
N ASP A 450 17.38 -0.21 23.21
CA ASP A 450 18.63 -0.95 23.06
C ASP A 450 18.34 -2.44 22.77
N LEU A 451 17.70 -2.69 21.63
CA LEU A 451 17.26 -4.04 21.23
C LEU A 451 18.38 -4.86 20.56
N GLY A 452 19.39 -4.19 20.01
CA GLY A 452 20.59 -4.79 19.44
C GLY A 452 20.35 -5.78 18.28
N GLU A 453 21.39 -6.54 17.93
CA GLU A 453 21.37 -7.49 16.81
C GLU A 453 20.38 -8.65 16.98
N GLU A 454 20.00 -9.02 18.21
CA GLU A 454 19.01 -10.07 18.43
C GLU A 454 17.67 -9.69 17.77
N TYR A 455 17.26 -8.43 17.89
CA TYR A 455 16.01 -7.96 17.32
C TYR A 455 16.04 -7.93 15.79
N TRP A 456 17.10 -7.38 15.20
CA TRP A 456 17.30 -7.31 13.76
C TRP A 456 17.49 -8.69 13.12
N GLY A 457 18.14 -9.62 13.83
CA GLY A 457 18.36 -10.99 13.42
C GLY A 457 17.18 -11.93 13.69
N TYR A 458 16.11 -11.47 14.36
CA TYR A 458 14.98 -12.33 14.69
C TYR A 458 14.05 -12.54 13.49
N ALA A 459 14.22 -13.65 12.78
CA ALA A 459 13.44 -13.98 11.58
C ALA A 459 11.91 -13.92 11.73
N LYS A 460 11.38 -14.15 12.95
CA LYS A 460 9.92 -14.02 13.19
C LYS A 460 9.45 -12.57 13.24
N ASN A 461 10.33 -11.60 13.50
CA ASN A 461 9.98 -10.19 13.48
C ASN A 461 9.78 -9.65 12.06
N LYS A 462 10.31 -10.35 11.04
CA LYS A 462 10.10 -10.06 9.61
C LYS A 462 10.49 -8.62 9.22
N LEU A 463 11.52 -8.05 9.85
CA LEU A 463 12.11 -6.79 9.41
C LEU A 463 12.95 -7.04 8.16
N TRP A 464 12.69 -6.32 7.08
CA TRP A 464 13.45 -6.52 5.84
C TRP A 464 14.76 -5.73 5.87
N SER A 465 14.66 -4.46 6.26
CA SER A 465 15.75 -3.50 6.19
C SER A 465 16.09 -2.94 7.57
N PRO A 466 17.37 -2.62 7.84
CA PRO A 466 17.79 -1.87 9.02
C PRO A 466 17.20 -0.45 9.08
N PHE A 467 16.51 0.00 8.03
CA PHE A 467 15.73 1.24 8.03
C PHE A 467 14.40 1.11 8.80
N GLY A 468 14.03 -0.09 9.26
CA GLY A 468 12.89 -0.30 10.15
C GLY A 468 11.57 -0.61 9.45
N PHE A 469 11.59 -1.05 8.19
CA PHE A 469 10.39 -1.45 7.46
C PHE A 469 10.32 -2.97 7.22
N PRO A 470 9.10 -3.53 7.14
CA PRO A 470 8.88 -4.97 7.13
C PRO A 470 9.14 -5.62 5.78
N VAL A 471 9.19 -6.95 5.79
CA VAL A 471 8.95 -7.80 4.62
C VAL A 471 7.56 -7.53 4.06
N HIS A 472 7.49 -7.20 2.77
CA HIS A 472 6.26 -7.09 2.01
C HIS A 472 6.41 -7.84 0.68
N HIS A 473 6.15 -9.15 0.69
CA HIS A 473 6.35 -10.05 -0.45
C HIS A 473 7.81 -10.04 -0.94
N ALA A 474 8.75 -10.35 -0.05
CA ALA A 474 10.19 -10.27 -0.29
C ALA A 474 10.75 -11.61 -0.80
N ASN A 475 11.84 -12.10 -0.22
CA ASN A 475 12.49 -13.33 -0.67
C ASN A 475 11.60 -14.57 -0.58
N GLU A 476 10.59 -14.59 0.29
CA GLU A 476 9.58 -15.65 0.33
C GLU A 476 8.68 -15.68 -0.91
N ALA A 477 8.65 -14.59 -1.68
CA ALA A 477 7.85 -14.40 -2.88
C ALA A 477 8.77 -14.07 -4.08
N SER A 478 9.19 -15.09 -4.83
CA SER A 478 10.11 -14.98 -5.97
C SER A 478 11.58 -14.70 -5.63
N ALA A 479 12.08 -15.15 -4.48
CA ALA A 479 13.51 -15.20 -4.18
C ALA A 479 14.23 -13.85 -4.41
N GLN A 480 15.25 -13.80 -5.28
CA GLN A 480 16.03 -12.59 -5.58
C GLN A 480 15.16 -11.46 -6.14
N VAL A 481 14.10 -11.78 -6.89
CA VAL A 481 13.20 -10.77 -7.47
C VAL A 481 12.40 -10.04 -6.38
N GLY A 482 11.82 -10.80 -5.45
CA GLY A 482 11.12 -10.22 -4.31
C GLY A 482 12.08 -9.48 -3.37
N ALA A 483 13.30 -9.99 -3.21
CA ALA A 483 14.36 -9.33 -2.43
C ALA A 483 14.74 -7.97 -3.03
N ILE A 484 15.12 -7.91 -4.32
CA ILE A 484 15.42 -6.65 -5.03
C ILE A 484 14.25 -5.68 -4.86
N THR A 485 13.03 -6.15 -5.05
CA THR A 485 11.86 -5.28 -4.98
C THR A 485 11.69 -4.62 -3.61
N ASN A 486 11.99 -5.33 -2.52
CA ASN A 486 11.90 -4.79 -1.16
C ASN A 486 13.10 -3.93 -0.75
N CYS A 487 14.21 -3.91 -1.52
CA CYS A 487 15.39 -3.10 -1.20
C CYS A 487 15.35 -1.68 -1.78
N MET A 488 14.59 -1.43 -2.85
CA MET A 488 14.79 -0.22 -3.65
C MET A 488 14.00 1.02 -3.21
N PHE A 489 12.96 0.85 -2.38
CA PHE A 489 12.15 1.94 -1.86
C PHE A 489 12.57 2.31 -0.43
N ASN A 490 12.26 3.53 -0.02
CA ASN A 490 12.61 4.05 1.31
C ASN A 490 11.66 3.59 2.45
N ARG A 491 10.76 2.66 2.12
CA ARG A 491 9.81 1.94 3.00
C ARG A 491 9.46 0.60 2.35
N ASP A 492 8.58 -0.18 2.98
CA ASP A 492 8.04 -1.39 2.34
C ASP A 492 7.52 -1.08 0.93
N CYS A 493 7.87 -1.92 -0.04
CA CYS A 493 7.71 -1.61 -1.45
C CYS A 493 6.26 -1.46 -1.93
N MET A 494 5.28 -1.89 -1.11
CA MET A 494 3.85 -1.96 -1.45
C MET A 494 3.52 -2.64 -2.79
N THR A 495 4.47 -3.38 -3.36
CA THR A 495 4.29 -3.98 -4.68
C THR A 495 3.46 -5.25 -4.57
N HIS A 496 2.57 -5.43 -5.53
CA HIS A 496 1.81 -6.65 -5.75
C HIS A 496 1.96 -7.15 -7.19
N THR A 497 2.76 -6.48 -8.02
CA THR A 497 2.93 -6.82 -9.44
C THR A 497 3.39 -8.28 -9.63
N HIS A 498 4.44 -8.69 -8.93
CA HIS A 498 4.95 -10.07 -8.97
C HIS A 498 3.96 -11.04 -8.32
N ILE A 499 3.25 -10.60 -7.27
CA ILE A 499 2.19 -11.39 -6.62
C ILE A 499 1.00 -11.64 -7.55
N ASN A 500 0.64 -10.71 -8.43
CA ASN A 500 -0.42 -10.92 -9.41
C ASN A 500 -0.10 -12.05 -10.39
N PHE A 501 1.18 -12.30 -10.59
CA PHE A 501 1.66 -13.38 -11.43
C PHE A 501 1.80 -14.70 -10.66
N ILE A 502 2.62 -14.74 -9.61
CA ILE A 502 2.93 -15.98 -8.89
C ILE A 502 1.74 -16.47 -8.04
N GLY A 503 0.90 -15.53 -7.59
CA GLY A 503 -0.34 -15.80 -6.86
C GLY A 503 -1.49 -16.24 -7.75
N SER A 504 -1.34 -16.28 -9.08
CA SER A 504 -2.41 -16.61 -10.03
C SER A 504 -3.15 -17.93 -9.73
N GLY A 505 -2.47 -18.87 -9.06
CA GLY A 505 -2.97 -20.20 -8.71
C GLY A 505 -2.89 -21.21 -9.87
N LEU A 506 -2.38 -20.79 -11.03
CA LEU A 506 -2.07 -21.69 -12.15
C LEU A 506 -0.94 -22.67 -11.77
N PRO A 507 -0.90 -23.86 -12.39
CA PRO A 507 0.20 -24.79 -12.24
C PRO A 507 1.56 -24.16 -12.56
N LEU A 508 2.60 -24.54 -11.81
CA LEU A 508 3.97 -24.03 -11.96
C LEU A 508 4.47 -24.08 -13.41
N LYS A 509 4.19 -25.16 -14.14
CA LYS A 509 4.56 -25.30 -15.55
C LYS A 509 4.03 -24.14 -16.41
N LEU A 510 2.75 -23.80 -16.27
CA LEU A 510 2.14 -22.70 -17.02
C LEU A 510 2.70 -21.35 -16.60
N GLN A 511 2.93 -21.16 -15.30
CA GLN A 511 3.59 -19.95 -14.80
C GLN A 511 4.99 -19.81 -15.43
N ARG A 512 5.80 -20.87 -15.46
CA ARG A 512 7.14 -20.84 -16.09
C ARG A 512 7.08 -20.58 -17.60
N GLU A 513 6.12 -21.13 -18.33
CA GLU A 513 5.92 -20.81 -19.75
C GLU A 513 5.64 -19.31 -19.96
N VAL A 514 4.72 -18.73 -19.19
CA VAL A 514 4.42 -17.28 -19.25
C VAL A 514 5.64 -16.45 -18.85
N ALA A 515 6.40 -16.88 -17.83
CA ALA A 515 7.65 -16.21 -17.45
C ALA A 515 8.68 -16.25 -18.59
N GLY A 516 8.75 -17.36 -19.35
CA GLY A 516 9.59 -17.49 -20.53
C GLY A 516 9.21 -16.51 -21.64
N GLU A 517 7.91 -16.34 -21.89
CA GLU A 517 7.39 -15.39 -22.88
C GLU A 517 7.67 -13.92 -22.47
N LEU A 518 7.51 -13.59 -21.18
CA LEU A 518 7.65 -12.21 -20.68
C LEU A 518 9.09 -11.79 -20.42
N PHE A 519 9.93 -12.70 -19.92
CA PHE A 519 11.26 -12.38 -19.41
C PHE A 519 12.39 -13.08 -20.17
N GLY A 520 12.03 -13.88 -21.18
CA GLY A 520 12.97 -14.53 -22.10
C GLY A 520 13.50 -15.89 -21.65
N SER A 521 13.14 -16.38 -20.46
CA SER A 521 13.45 -17.74 -20.02
C SER A 521 12.45 -18.24 -18.96
N GLN A 522 12.14 -19.53 -19.00
CA GLN A 522 11.35 -20.21 -17.96
C GLN A 522 12.05 -20.21 -16.60
N ASP A 523 13.35 -19.93 -16.56
CA ASP A 523 14.16 -19.83 -15.35
C ASP A 523 14.10 -18.44 -14.71
N ALA A 524 13.28 -17.54 -15.26
CA ALA A 524 12.94 -16.28 -14.60
C ALA A 524 12.08 -16.48 -13.34
N TYR A 525 11.41 -17.63 -13.22
CA TYR A 525 10.53 -17.93 -12.09
C TYR A 525 10.82 -19.31 -11.51
N ASP A 526 11.11 -19.31 -10.22
CA ASP A 526 11.30 -20.50 -9.39
C ASP A 526 10.04 -20.80 -8.58
N GLU A 527 9.82 -22.07 -8.26
CA GLU A 527 8.80 -22.44 -7.29
C GLU A 527 9.15 -21.89 -5.90
N THR A 528 8.12 -21.54 -5.14
CA THR A 528 8.30 -21.00 -3.78
C THR A 528 9.07 -22.01 -2.91
N LYS A 529 10.18 -21.56 -2.31
CA LYS A 529 11.13 -22.39 -1.54
C LYS A 529 11.89 -23.45 -2.34
N ASN A 530 11.93 -23.36 -3.67
CA ASN A 530 12.77 -24.19 -4.51
C ASN A 530 13.55 -23.28 -5.47
N TYR A 531 14.42 -22.47 -4.89
CA TYR A 531 15.07 -21.36 -5.58
C TYR A 531 16.37 -21.78 -6.25
N THR A 532 16.67 -21.12 -7.37
CA THR A 532 17.91 -21.27 -8.13
C THR A 532 18.76 -19.99 -8.04
N PRO A 533 20.06 -20.04 -8.40
CA PRO A 533 20.88 -18.84 -8.51
C PRO A 533 20.29 -17.76 -9.42
N ILE A 534 20.76 -16.52 -9.29
CA ILE A 534 20.33 -15.40 -10.12
C ILE A 534 20.71 -15.60 -11.59
N ASN A 535 19.87 -15.10 -12.50
CA ASN A 535 20.13 -15.06 -13.92
C ASN A 535 19.53 -13.80 -14.57
N ALA A 536 19.89 -13.52 -15.82
CA ALA A 536 19.45 -12.32 -16.53
C ALA A 536 17.92 -12.22 -16.69
N ALA A 537 17.20 -13.35 -16.80
CA ALA A 537 15.75 -13.35 -16.94
C ALA A 537 15.05 -12.96 -15.63
N LYS A 538 15.58 -13.39 -14.47
CA LYS A 538 15.14 -12.91 -13.15
C LYS A 538 15.36 -11.41 -12.98
N ILE A 539 16.46 -10.86 -13.51
CA ILE A 539 16.73 -9.41 -13.45
C ILE A 539 15.73 -8.61 -14.29
N LYS A 540 15.37 -9.09 -15.49
CA LYS A 540 14.28 -8.52 -16.29
C LYS A 540 12.94 -8.57 -15.55
N TYR A 541 12.66 -9.67 -14.86
CA TYR A 541 11.46 -9.80 -14.03
C TYR A 541 11.44 -8.81 -12.85
N ALA A 542 12.58 -8.61 -12.16
CA ALA A 542 12.70 -7.61 -11.09
C ALA A 542 12.49 -6.18 -11.59
N LYS A 543 13.15 -5.80 -12.70
CA LYS A 543 12.95 -4.49 -13.33
C LYS A 543 11.49 -4.30 -13.73
N TRP A 544 10.89 -5.26 -14.43
CA TRP A 544 9.47 -5.20 -14.79
C TRP A 544 8.57 -5.00 -13.57
N THR A 545 8.83 -5.72 -12.48
CA THR A 545 8.04 -5.61 -11.23
C THR A 545 8.07 -4.20 -10.66
N LEU A 546 9.26 -3.59 -10.56
CA LEU A 546 9.47 -2.25 -10.04
C LEU A 546 8.92 -1.15 -10.96
N LEU A 547 9.11 -1.28 -12.27
CA LEU A 547 8.57 -0.32 -13.23
C LEU A 547 7.04 -0.36 -13.26
N LYS A 548 6.42 -1.54 -13.22
CA LYS A 548 4.96 -1.65 -13.22
C LYS A 548 4.31 -1.04 -11.98
N VAL A 549 4.89 -1.20 -10.78
CA VAL A 549 4.33 -0.53 -9.59
C VAL A 549 4.46 1.00 -9.70
N CYS A 550 5.58 1.51 -10.23
CA CYS A 550 5.74 2.94 -10.48
C CYS A 550 4.74 3.45 -11.52
N LEU A 551 4.53 2.71 -12.61
CA LEU A 551 3.51 3.03 -13.61
C LEU A 551 2.12 3.07 -12.96
N HIS A 552 1.73 2.01 -12.24
CA HIS A 552 0.42 1.94 -11.60
C HIS A 552 0.20 3.03 -10.57
N ASN A 553 1.23 3.44 -9.81
CA ASN A 553 1.10 4.54 -8.86
C ASN A 553 1.12 5.92 -9.57
N ALA A 554 1.64 6.03 -10.79
CA ALA A 554 1.60 7.24 -11.60
C ALA A 554 0.27 7.41 -12.37
N VAL A 555 -0.23 6.33 -13.00
CA VAL A 555 -1.58 6.32 -13.61
C VAL A 555 -2.69 6.12 -12.56
N THR A 556 -2.32 5.76 -11.33
CA THR A 556 -3.16 5.46 -10.15
C THR A 556 -4.18 4.34 -10.34
N LEU A 557 -3.68 3.23 -10.90
CA LEU A 557 -4.36 1.95 -10.93
C LEU A 557 -4.08 1.15 -9.64
N CYS A 558 -5.02 0.29 -9.25
CA CYS A 558 -4.80 -0.62 -8.14
C CYS A 558 -3.78 -1.72 -8.51
N ASN A 559 -2.57 -1.63 -7.96
CA ASN A 559 -1.52 -2.63 -8.18
C ASN A 559 -1.83 -4.01 -7.56
N TRP A 560 -2.89 -4.16 -6.77
CA TRP A 560 -3.35 -5.48 -6.33
C TRP A 560 -4.13 -6.23 -7.41
N VAL A 561 -4.34 -5.64 -8.58
CA VAL A 561 -5.09 -6.27 -9.67
C VAL A 561 -4.25 -6.16 -10.93
N TRP A 562 -3.72 -4.97 -11.18
CA TRP A 562 -2.84 -4.70 -12.29
C TRP A 562 -1.39 -5.10 -11.99
N PRO A 563 -0.68 -5.73 -12.94
CA PRO A 563 -1.01 -5.82 -14.38
C PRO A 563 -1.70 -7.13 -14.77
N MET A 564 -2.30 -7.16 -15.97
CA MET A 564 -3.01 -8.34 -16.50
C MET A 564 -2.03 -9.35 -17.12
N THR A 565 -1.21 -10.01 -16.30
CA THR A 565 -0.22 -11.02 -16.75
C THR A 565 -0.84 -12.33 -17.23
N VAL A 566 -1.91 -12.75 -16.57
CA VAL A 566 -2.58 -14.04 -16.80
C VAL A 566 -4.09 -13.85 -16.97
N SER A 567 -4.75 -14.87 -17.51
CA SER A 567 -6.20 -14.92 -17.75
C SER A 567 -6.80 -16.19 -17.11
N PRO A 568 -8.06 -16.16 -16.65
CA PRO A 568 -8.78 -17.36 -16.23
C PRO A 568 -9.24 -18.27 -17.38
N LEU A 569 -9.05 -17.86 -18.64
CA LEU A 569 -9.58 -18.56 -19.80
C LEU A 569 -8.59 -19.55 -20.42
N LYS A 570 -9.01 -20.82 -20.50
CA LYS A 570 -8.31 -21.86 -21.26
C LYS A 570 -8.15 -21.52 -22.75
N SER A 571 -9.14 -20.85 -23.35
CA SER A 571 -9.09 -20.44 -24.76
C SER A 571 -7.96 -19.46 -25.07
N ARG A 572 -7.47 -18.75 -24.06
CA ARG A 572 -6.30 -17.86 -24.14
C ARG A 572 -5.01 -18.56 -23.75
N ASN A 573 -5.06 -19.88 -23.53
CA ASN A 573 -4.01 -20.64 -22.87
C ASN A 573 -3.58 -19.96 -21.55
N TYR A 574 -4.51 -19.32 -20.84
CA TYR A 574 -4.26 -18.55 -19.61
C TYR A 574 -3.34 -17.31 -19.75
N ARG A 575 -3.05 -16.82 -20.97
CA ARG A 575 -2.26 -15.61 -21.20
C ARG A 575 -3.10 -14.34 -21.02
N GLY A 576 -2.52 -13.37 -20.32
CA GLY A 576 -3.11 -12.05 -20.09
C GLY A 576 -3.01 -11.10 -21.29
N ASP A 577 -2.96 -9.79 -21.02
CA ASP A 577 -2.78 -8.70 -22.00
C ASP A 577 -2.10 -7.52 -21.31
N LEU A 578 -0.77 -7.41 -21.47
CA LEU A 578 0.06 -6.38 -20.83
C LEU A 578 0.04 -5.03 -21.56
N ASP A 579 -0.66 -4.94 -22.69
CA ASP A 579 -0.84 -3.67 -23.40
C ASP A 579 -2.09 -2.92 -22.92
N LEU A 580 -2.85 -3.49 -21.99
CA LEU A 580 -4.09 -2.88 -21.52
C LEU A 580 -3.87 -1.53 -20.84
N GLU A 581 -2.78 -1.35 -20.09
CA GLU A 581 -2.44 -0.07 -19.51
C GLU A 581 -2.31 1.01 -20.60
N ALA A 582 -1.59 0.72 -21.69
CA ALA A 582 -1.44 1.62 -22.84
C ALA A 582 -2.75 1.85 -23.60
N LYS A 583 -3.54 0.79 -23.83
CA LYS A 583 -4.85 0.87 -24.51
C LYS A 583 -5.83 1.76 -23.72
N PHE A 584 -5.94 1.57 -22.41
CA PHE A 584 -6.78 2.42 -21.56
C PHE A 584 -6.24 3.84 -21.49
N PHE A 585 -4.92 4.02 -21.39
CA PHE A 585 -4.30 5.33 -21.40
C PHE A 585 -4.69 6.11 -22.66
N GLN A 586 -4.46 5.53 -23.85
CA GLN A 586 -4.80 6.16 -25.12
C GLN A 586 -6.29 6.43 -25.26
N ALA A 587 -7.17 5.48 -24.88
CA ALA A 587 -8.62 5.68 -24.93
C ALA A 587 -9.09 6.83 -24.03
N VAL A 588 -8.45 7.02 -22.86
CA VAL A 588 -8.80 8.08 -21.92
C VAL A 588 -8.19 9.42 -22.34
N THR A 589 -6.91 9.47 -22.64
CA THR A 589 -6.17 10.73 -22.87
C THR A 589 -6.25 11.22 -24.32
N GLY A 590 -6.38 10.31 -25.27
CA GLY A 590 -6.23 10.57 -26.70
C GLY A 590 -4.78 10.72 -27.14
N ASP A 591 -3.82 10.62 -26.22
CA ASP A 591 -2.39 10.64 -26.56
C ASP A 591 -2.00 9.28 -27.13
N GLU A 592 -1.43 9.26 -28.33
CA GLU A 592 -0.83 8.05 -28.89
C GLU A 592 0.30 7.56 -27.98
N THR A 593 0.22 6.29 -27.58
CA THR A 593 1.22 5.70 -26.68
C THR A 593 1.39 4.21 -26.94
N THR A 594 2.46 3.64 -26.41
CA THR A 594 2.72 2.21 -26.41
C THR A 594 3.06 1.76 -25.00
N GLN A 595 3.00 0.46 -24.73
CA GLN A 595 3.41 -0.06 -23.44
C GLN A 595 4.88 0.28 -23.15
N ALA A 596 5.76 0.18 -24.15
CA ALA A 596 7.17 0.56 -24.01
C ALA A 596 7.37 2.04 -23.65
N SER A 597 6.55 2.95 -24.20
CA SER A 597 6.59 4.37 -23.85
C SER A 597 6.17 4.63 -22.40
N LEU A 598 5.15 3.91 -21.91
CA LEU A 598 4.73 3.98 -20.51
C LEU A 598 5.78 3.37 -19.56
N ASP A 599 6.41 2.26 -19.95
CA ASP A 599 7.48 1.63 -19.18
C ASP A 599 8.71 2.56 -19.08
N LEU A 600 9.06 3.28 -20.15
CA LEU A 600 10.11 4.31 -20.12
C LEU A 600 9.76 5.47 -19.18
N ALA A 601 8.49 5.87 -19.12
CA ALA A 601 8.04 6.89 -18.18
C ALA A 601 8.09 6.39 -16.72
N ALA A 602 7.77 5.12 -16.50
CA ALA A 602 7.93 4.51 -15.19
C ALA A 602 9.42 4.42 -14.77
N GLU A 603 10.33 4.10 -15.71
CA GLU A 603 11.77 4.10 -15.47
C GLU A 603 12.28 5.49 -15.08
N ARG A 604 11.78 6.54 -15.75
CA ARG A 604 12.04 7.94 -15.39
C ARG A 604 11.61 8.25 -13.95
N ILE A 605 10.39 7.85 -13.56
CA ILE A 605 9.84 8.09 -12.23
C ILE A 605 10.65 7.35 -11.15
N PHE A 606 10.97 6.09 -11.40
CA PHE A 606 11.75 5.27 -10.46
C PHE A 606 13.18 5.77 -10.31
N THR A 607 13.81 6.19 -11.41
CA THR A 607 15.15 6.80 -11.37
C THR A 607 15.13 8.16 -10.68
N LEU A 608 14.06 8.95 -10.83
CA LEU A 608 13.88 10.19 -10.08
C LEU A 608 13.74 9.92 -8.57
N HIS A 609 12.96 8.92 -8.17
CA HIS A 609 12.92 8.48 -6.76
C HIS A 609 14.32 8.15 -6.25
N ARG A 610 15.08 7.34 -7.00
CA ARG A 610 16.45 6.95 -6.63
C ARG A 610 17.39 8.16 -6.52
N ALA A 611 17.34 9.07 -7.49
CA ALA A 611 18.10 10.32 -7.47
C ALA A 611 17.73 11.20 -6.27
N TYR A 612 16.45 11.23 -5.89
CA TYR A 612 16.02 11.96 -4.71
C TYR A 612 16.50 11.31 -3.42
N THR A 613 16.48 9.97 -3.32
CA THR A 613 17.07 9.25 -2.19
C THR A 613 18.57 9.56 -2.04
N VAL A 614 19.34 9.50 -3.14
CA VAL A 614 20.76 9.91 -3.18
C VAL A 614 20.93 11.34 -2.65
N LYS A 615 20.10 12.27 -3.13
CA LYS A 615 20.10 13.67 -2.70
C LYS A 615 19.76 13.83 -1.21
N LEU A 616 18.80 13.09 -0.67
CA LEU A 616 18.42 13.18 0.74
C LEU A 616 19.46 12.53 1.66
N MET A 617 20.05 11.40 1.24
CA MET A 617 21.09 10.72 2.01
C MET A 617 22.46 11.38 1.89
N GLN A 618 22.66 12.26 0.90
CA GLN A 618 23.94 12.92 0.62
C GLN A 618 25.07 11.91 0.41
N THR A 619 24.76 10.78 -0.24
CA THR A 619 25.71 9.73 -0.61
C THR A 619 25.37 9.12 -1.96
N LYS A 620 26.42 8.74 -2.69
CA LYS A 620 26.30 7.95 -3.92
C LYS A 620 26.44 6.45 -3.69
N ASP A 621 26.92 6.00 -2.52
CA ASP A 621 27.08 4.58 -2.15
C ASP A 621 25.77 3.99 -1.63
N MET A 622 24.82 3.85 -2.54
CA MET A 622 23.50 3.30 -2.22
C MET A 622 23.56 1.81 -1.92
N ARG A 623 24.52 1.07 -2.48
CA ARG A 623 24.70 -0.35 -2.20
C ARG A 623 24.95 -0.59 -0.71
N ASN A 624 25.86 0.17 -0.11
CA ASN A 624 26.29 -0.09 1.28
C ASN A 624 25.54 0.76 2.31
N GLU A 625 24.83 1.81 1.89
CA GLU A 625 24.12 2.68 2.83
C GLU A 625 22.59 2.54 2.78
N HIS A 626 22.01 2.13 1.65
CA HIS A 626 20.55 2.08 1.47
C HIS A 626 20.02 0.67 1.18
N ASP A 627 20.63 -0.05 0.23
CA ASP A 627 20.11 -1.32 -0.32
C ASP A 627 20.42 -2.53 0.58
N LEU A 628 20.24 -2.33 1.89
CA LEU A 628 20.61 -3.24 2.96
C LEU A 628 19.48 -4.21 3.31
N ILE A 629 19.87 -5.46 3.58
CA ILE A 629 18.97 -6.56 3.96
C ILE A 629 19.39 -7.09 5.33
N CYS A 630 18.44 -7.25 6.25
CA CYS A 630 18.72 -7.83 7.56
C CYS A 630 19.28 -9.26 7.44
N SER A 631 20.27 -9.58 8.28
CA SER A 631 21.09 -10.80 8.21
C SER A 631 20.28 -12.11 8.29
N TRP A 632 19.15 -12.10 8.99
CA TRP A 632 18.28 -13.29 9.17
C TRP A 632 17.78 -13.89 7.86
N VAL A 633 17.76 -13.13 6.77
CA VAL A 633 17.38 -13.63 5.44
C VAL A 633 18.39 -14.66 4.92
N PHE A 634 19.66 -14.48 5.28
CA PHE A 634 20.79 -15.33 4.87
C PHE A 634 21.14 -16.37 5.94
N ASP A 635 20.96 -16.03 7.22
CA ASP A 635 21.47 -16.84 8.33
C ASP A 635 20.44 -17.87 8.85
N LYS A 636 19.34 -18.09 8.12
CA LYS A 636 18.34 -19.12 8.44
C LYS A 636 19.01 -20.48 8.48
N ASP A 637 18.76 -21.25 9.55
CA ASP A 637 19.28 -22.60 9.80
C ASP A 637 20.65 -22.86 9.14
N PRO A 638 21.77 -22.64 9.88
CA PRO A 638 23.10 -22.76 9.30
C PRO A 638 23.43 -24.16 8.76
N LYS A 639 22.63 -25.18 9.10
CA LYS A 639 22.81 -26.55 8.61
C LYS A 639 22.21 -26.79 7.23
N ILE A 640 21.31 -25.92 6.77
CA ILE A 640 20.67 -26.03 5.47
C ILE A 640 21.49 -25.22 4.45
N PRO A 641 22.09 -25.86 3.41
CA PRO A 641 22.73 -25.14 2.32
C PRO A 641 21.75 -24.22 1.59
N VAL A 642 22.26 -23.14 1.01
CA VAL A 642 21.48 -22.28 0.10
C VAL A 642 21.00 -23.08 -1.11
N PHE A 643 19.87 -22.68 -1.70
CA PHE A 643 19.23 -23.36 -2.84
C PHE A 643 18.80 -24.81 -2.56
N THR A 644 18.65 -25.19 -1.30
CA THR A 644 18.01 -26.46 -0.92
C THR A 644 16.49 -26.32 -1.05
N GLU A 645 15.82 -27.30 -1.66
CA GLU A 645 14.36 -27.34 -1.73
C GLU A 645 13.72 -27.33 -0.32
N GLY A 646 12.65 -26.58 -0.15
CA GLY A 646 11.92 -26.43 1.10
C GLY A 646 12.34 -25.24 1.98
N THR A 647 13.37 -24.49 1.58
CA THR A 647 13.81 -23.28 2.29
C THR A 647 13.77 -22.01 1.43
N ASP A 648 13.56 -20.87 2.08
CA ASP A 648 13.65 -19.52 1.52
C ASP A 648 14.91 -18.78 2.02
N LYS A 649 15.95 -19.54 2.38
CA LYS A 649 17.28 -19.02 2.72
C LYS A 649 17.98 -18.49 1.48
N MET A 650 18.45 -17.25 1.53
CA MET A 650 19.16 -16.61 0.43
C MET A 650 20.68 -16.77 0.57
N ASP A 651 21.38 -16.75 -0.56
CA ASP A 651 22.85 -16.68 -0.58
C ASP A 651 23.33 -15.23 -0.64
N ARG A 652 24.39 -14.91 0.10
CA ARG A 652 24.92 -13.53 0.21
C ARG A 652 25.62 -13.10 -1.09
N GLU A 653 26.43 -13.97 -1.67
CA GLU A 653 27.15 -13.64 -2.90
C GLU A 653 26.22 -13.59 -4.10
N ASP A 654 25.25 -14.51 -4.18
CA ASP A 654 24.20 -14.48 -5.20
C ASP A 654 23.35 -13.21 -5.10
N MET A 655 23.02 -12.75 -3.89
CA MET A 655 22.31 -11.49 -3.69
C MET A 655 23.16 -10.27 -4.07
N ARG A 656 24.46 -10.27 -3.75
CA ARG A 656 25.41 -9.22 -4.17
C ARG A 656 25.48 -9.15 -5.70
N LEU A 657 25.61 -10.31 -6.35
CA LEU A 657 25.57 -10.43 -7.81
C LEU A 657 24.24 -9.93 -8.38
N SER A 658 23.12 -10.28 -7.72
CA SER A 658 21.78 -9.84 -8.11
C SER A 658 21.64 -8.31 -8.13
N LEU A 659 22.16 -7.62 -7.11
CA LEU A 659 22.19 -6.16 -7.06
C LEU A 659 23.06 -5.58 -8.17
N THR A 660 24.27 -6.11 -8.40
CA THR A 660 25.14 -5.65 -9.50
C THR A 660 24.46 -5.78 -10.85
N MET A 661 23.88 -6.95 -11.15
CA MET A 661 23.18 -7.18 -12.41
C MET A 661 21.95 -6.27 -12.55
N PHE A 662 21.23 -6.01 -11.46
CA PHE A 662 20.09 -5.12 -11.45
C PHE A 662 20.49 -3.66 -11.73
N TYR A 663 21.55 -3.16 -11.09
CA TYR A 663 22.05 -1.80 -11.35
C TYR A 663 22.48 -1.63 -12.81
N GLN A 664 23.18 -2.61 -13.36
CA GLN A 664 23.55 -2.62 -14.79
C GLN A 664 22.31 -2.58 -15.70
N GLU A 665 21.30 -3.40 -15.40
CA GLU A 665 20.04 -3.41 -16.16
C GLU A 665 19.27 -2.08 -16.05
N MET A 666 19.41 -1.35 -14.95
CA MET A 666 18.85 0.00 -14.78
C MET A 666 19.72 1.12 -15.39
N GLY A 667 20.93 0.80 -15.87
CA GLY A 667 21.92 1.79 -16.33
C GLY A 667 22.49 2.64 -15.18
N TRP A 668 22.48 2.11 -13.95
CA TRP A 668 23.07 2.73 -12.77
C TRP A 668 24.52 2.27 -12.58
N ASP A 669 25.24 2.94 -11.68
CA ASP A 669 26.60 2.53 -11.36
C ASP A 669 26.60 1.11 -10.75
N PRO A 670 27.36 0.16 -11.31
CA PRO A 670 27.34 -1.23 -10.87
C PRO A 670 27.96 -1.43 -9.48
N GLU A 671 28.78 -0.52 -8.98
CA GLU A 671 29.50 -0.62 -7.68
C GLU A 671 28.90 0.25 -6.59
N LEU A 672 28.18 1.32 -6.96
CA LEU A 672 27.56 2.27 -6.03
C LEU A 672 26.03 2.19 -6.01
N GLY A 673 25.39 1.75 -7.11
CA GLY A 673 23.94 1.66 -7.22
C GLY A 673 23.20 2.99 -7.37
N CYS A 674 23.92 4.11 -7.56
CA CYS A 674 23.34 5.42 -7.87
C CYS A 674 23.15 5.61 -9.40
N PRO A 675 22.21 6.47 -9.84
CA PRO A 675 22.01 6.73 -11.27
C PRO A 675 23.22 7.42 -11.91
N THR A 676 23.55 7.05 -13.15
CA THR A 676 24.60 7.70 -13.93
C THR A 676 24.07 8.95 -14.64
N ARG A 677 24.96 9.87 -15.03
CA ARG A 677 24.60 11.03 -15.87
C ARG A 677 23.96 10.60 -17.18
N GLU A 678 24.50 9.57 -17.83
CA GLU A 678 23.98 9.05 -19.10
C GLU A 678 22.53 8.58 -18.94
N THR A 679 22.23 7.81 -17.90
CA THR A 679 20.88 7.32 -17.64
C THR A 679 19.91 8.45 -17.31
N LEU A 680 20.31 9.43 -16.50
CA LEU A 680 19.48 10.60 -16.21
C LEU A 680 19.15 11.39 -17.48
N ASN A 681 20.14 11.64 -18.34
CA ASN A 681 19.93 12.32 -19.62
C ASN A 681 19.03 11.51 -20.57
N ARG A 682 19.26 10.20 -20.69
CA ARG A 682 18.41 9.29 -21.50
C ARG A 682 16.94 9.35 -21.06
N LEU A 683 16.70 9.53 -19.77
CA LEU A 683 15.36 9.62 -19.19
C LEU A 683 14.79 11.06 -19.19
N GLY A 684 15.50 12.06 -19.72
CA GLY A 684 15.04 13.46 -19.75
C GLY A 684 15.00 14.10 -18.36
N LEU A 685 16.02 13.79 -17.54
CA LEU A 685 16.27 14.29 -16.19
C LEU A 685 17.60 15.08 -16.14
N GLU A 686 17.86 15.89 -17.16
CA GLU A 686 19.09 16.69 -17.27
C GLU A 686 19.22 17.71 -16.12
N ASP A 687 18.09 18.25 -15.64
CA ASP A 687 18.02 19.14 -14.48
C ASP A 687 18.47 18.42 -13.19
N VAL A 688 18.01 17.18 -13.00
CA VAL A 688 18.42 16.32 -11.89
C VAL A 688 19.90 15.96 -11.98
N ALA A 689 20.39 15.65 -13.19
CA ALA A 689 21.80 15.35 -13.42
C ALA A 689 22.70 16.57 -13.15
N ALA A 690 22.25 17.78 -13.45
CA ALA A 690 22.98 19.00 -13.14
C ALA A 690 23.00 19.26 -11.62
N ASP A 691 21.87 19.09 -10.93
CA ASP A 691 21.75 19.28 -9.49
C ASP A 691 22.62 18.31 -8.69
N LEU A 692 22.56 17.00 -9.01
CA LEU A 692 23.41 16.01 -8.34
C LEU A 692 24.91 16.24 -8.60
N ALA A 693 25.27 16.66 -9.81
CA ALA A 693 26.65 16.96 -10.14
C ALA A 693 27.21 18.15 -9.35
N ALA A 694 26.39 19.19 -9.17
CA ALA A 694 26.77 20.37 -8.38
C ALA A 694 27.06 20.02 -6.91
N GLN A 695 26.58 18.86 -6.44
CA GLN A 695 26.75 18.35 -5.09
C GLN A 695 27.72 17.17 -4.98
N ASP A 696 28.45 16.79 -6.06
CA ASP A 696 29.31 15.59 -6.13
C ASP A 696 28.58 14.25 -5.86
N LEU A 697 27.28 14.22 -6.17
CA LEU A 697 26.40 13.06 -5.97
C LEU A 697 26.17 12.24 -7.26
N LEU A 698 27.05 12.38 -8.25
CA LEU A 698 27.10 11.49 -9.40
C LEU A 698 28.33 10.58 -9.35
N PRO A 699 28.24 9.37 -9.91
CA PRO A 699 29.42 8.57 -10.20
C PRO A 699 30.30 9.30 -11.24
N ALA A 700 31.60 8.99 -11.20
CA ALA A 700 32.63 9.64 -12.00
C ALA A 700 32.44 9.46 -13.50
#